data_AF-A0A2H0WUB4-F1
#
_entry.id   AF-A0A2H0WUB4-F1
#
_cell.length_a   1.000
_cell.length_b   1.000
_cell.length_c   1.000
_cell.angle_alpha   90.00
_cell.angle_beta   90.00
_cell.angle_gamma   90.00
#
_symmetry.space_group_name_H-M   'P 1'
#
loop_
_entity.id
_entity.type
_entity.pdbx_description
1 polymer ?
#
loop_
_entity_poly.entity_id
_entity_poly.type
_entity_poly.pdbx_seq_one_letter_code
_entity_poly.pdbx_strand_id
1 'polypeptide(L)'
;MRDLRNFFCPRSVAIIGASRSPEKVGAIVLKNIIDSKFKGNIYPINPNAQSINALPCYPDIHSLPEVPDLAIIAIPANLVLDAIKKAGEKGVKNIVVFSAGFKEIGEVGEQLEKDLVDVSNKYGMYVLGPNCIGFINTTCPINATFGQPVNRQGNIRFISQSGAIASSLFDWCSSTTLGFREFVTLGNKAVLNENDIMRYFLDPQGSSTAREEGLSDVNPLGLYLESISDGPEFLKMVKEISKKDPVFILKPGKTQAAASAMRSHTGSIAGEDAVLDAALSQTGVVRCKTLDDFFDLSRSFAWENAPLGPRVAVISNAGGPAVISADAVIQEGLELAQFDSETKSRLAHVLPRSASVLNPVDVLGDALADRILQASEIILQTNQADALLVILTPQAMTEIEKTAECIGNVSKKYQKPIFCSFIGGSLVSEGERRLNECKIPSFRFPERAIFAIGSMWRWRKYQKEETVSATNEALSTQTNLEYIKPIIEKAMQSGRKVLNNVEGNIILLSSGIPIPATKIVSDMNQAKNFARGYGWPVVLKISSSRLLHKTDIGGVITQISDEEELQNAWDKLRQVIGNLQPEIRDDAKIQIQKDITNGVEVIAGVKRDPTFGLVLLFGAGGTLAELIVDRNLHLLPIEISQARKLVQQSKIFSILKGYRGGSPYALDRLYELIVRLGKVAQSIPEILEIEVNPIIVTLNDTFAVDVKIVLDQKEDERSSPPIFYEAKTLKNTILASKYHFMTFETKNLFLYQPGQFVTIKVAERVVRAYSISGQDAQNQFNILVDTSPGGMGSIYFETLKPGTMISYLGPFGTFAFRKNDNSKHIVFLGTGSGCSPLKCMLESVLKTSNVKIPITLYLGLRYQSDIFWKEYFQKLADEHPNFNFELVLSKPDETWQGLTGHVTELVNKDFPDASGCSVYLCGNKAMIDEATQILLSRGCSKKRIYSEKF
;
A
#
# COMPACT_ATOMS: atom_id res chain seq x y z
N MET A 1 -19.09 23.47 6.30
CA MET A 1 -18.87 22.11 6.84
C MET A 1 -20.10 21.29 6.50
N ARG A 2 -19.95 20.04 6.01
CA ARG A 2 -21.09 19.22 5.57
C ARG A 2 -21.84 18.66 6.79
N ASP A 3 -23.13 18.95 6.95
CA ASP A 3 -23.97 18.34 7.99
C ASP A 3 -24.62 17.07 7.42
N LEU A 4 -24.20 15.90 7.94
CA LEU A 4 -24.66 14.59 7.49
C LEU A 4 -25.74 13.97 8.38
N ARG A 5 -26.31 14.72 9.34
CA ARG A 5 -27.33 14.17 10.25
C ARG A 5 -28.59 13.74 9.50
N ASN A 6 -29.12 14.59 8.62
CA ASN A 6 -30.28 14.22 7.79
C ASN A 6 -29.94 13.17 6.71
N PHE A 7 -28.65 12.90 6.46
CA PHE A 7 -28.23 11.81 5.58
C PHE A 7 -28.39 10.46 6.28
N PHE A 8 -27.88 10.34 7.52
CA PHE A 8 -27.85 9.08 8.28
C PHE A 8 -29.04 8.88 9.23
N CYS A 9 -29.82 9.93 9.48
CA CYS A 9 -31.07 9.93 10.26
C CYS A 9 -32.17 10.71 9.51
N PRO A 10 -32.54 10.31 8.28
CA PRO A 10 -33.55 11.02 7.50
C PRO A 10 -34.95 10.86 8.10
N ARG A 11 -35.84 11.83 7.91
CA ARG A 11 -37.28 11.71 8.22
C ARG A 11 -38.11 11.29 7.02
N SER A 12 -37.54 11.33 5.81
CA SER A 12 -38.16 10.85 4.60
C SER A 12 -37.13 10.32 3.60
N VAL A 13 -37.47 9.21 2.93
CA VAL A 13 -36.58 8.53 1.98
C VAL A 13 -37.31 8.27 0.66
N ALA A 14 -36.76 8.75 -0.44
CA ALA A 14 -37.21 8.42 -1.80
C ALA A 14 -36.34 7.35 -2.44
N ILE A 15 -36.94 6.39 -3.14
CA ILE A 15 -36.23 5.26 -3.77
C ILE A 15 -36.50 5.27 -5.26
N ILE A 16 -35.56 5.85 -6.03
CA ILE A 16 -35.60 5.90 -7.49
C ILE A 16 -35.13 4.56 -8.04
N GLY A 17 -36.03 3.85 -8.72
CA GLY A 17 -35.80 2.47 -9.17
C GLY A 17 -36.44 1.41 -8.29
N ALA A 18 -37.36 1.79 -7.38
CA ALA A 18 -38.19 0.86 -6.65
C ALA A 18 -38.94 -0.08 -7.60
N SER A 19 -39.18 -1.33 -7.20
CA SER A 19 -39.72 -2.36 -8.09
C SER A 19 -40.61 -3.36 -7.33
N ARG A 20 -41.57 -3.96 -8.04
CA ARG A 20 -42.36 -5.12 -7.55
C ARG A 20 -41.60 -6.45 -7.71
N SER A 21 -40.64 -6.49 -8.62
CA SER A 21 -39.75 -7.64 -8.84
C SER A 21 -38.75 -7.76 -7.67
N PRO A 22 -38.85 -8.80 -6.81
CA PRO A 22 -38.07 -8.92 -5.58
C PRO A 22 -36.56 -9.07 -5.81
N GLU A 23 -36.15 -9.51 -6.99
CA GLU A 23 -34.74 -9.70 -7.38
C GLU A 23 -34.00 -8.39 -7.70
N LYS A 24 -34.72 -7.27 -7.89
CA LYS A 24 -34.09 -5.99 -8.22
C LYS A 24 -33.60 -5.27 -6.97
N VAL A 25 -32.43 -4.62 -7.08
CA VAL A 25 -31.81 -3.81 -6.02
C VAL A 25 -32.80 -2.83 -5.36
N GLY A 26 -33.59 -2.12 -6.17
CA GLY A 26 -34.60 -1.17 -5.67
C GLY A 26 -35.73 -1.81 -4.85
N ALA A 27 -36.08 -3.08 -5.10
CA ALA A 27 -37.04 -3.82 -4.27
C ALA A 27 -36.40 -4.28 -2.95
N ILE A 28 -35.15 -4.74 -3.00
CA ILE A 28 -34.40 -5.19 -1.82
C ILE A 28 -34.21 -4.04 -0.83
N VAL A 29 -33.75 -2.87 -1.28
CA VAL A 29 -33.55 -1.71 -0.39
C VAL A 29 -34.86 -1.21 0.22
N LEU A 30 -35.96 -1.21 -0.55
CA LEU A 30 -37.27 -0.86 -0.03
C LEU A 30 -37.70 -1.81 1.09
N LYS A 31 -37.55 -3.12 0.88
CA LYS A 31 -37.81 -4.14 1.90
C LYS A 31 -36.94 -3.93 3.13
N ASN A 32 -35.64 -3.69 2.96
CA ASN A 32 -34.70 -3.49 4.05
C ASN A 32 -35.04 -2.27 4.92
N ILE A 33 -35.45 -1.15 4.32
CA ILE A 33 -35.89 0.05 5.06
C ILE A 33 -37.18 -0.22 5.86
N ILE A 34 -38.11 -0.99 5.29
CA ILE A 34 -39.34 -1.39 5.99
C ILE A 34 -39.00 -2.32 7.16
N ASP A 35 -38.19 -3.35 6.92
CA ASP A 35 -37.81 -4.37 7.91
C ASP A 35 -36.94 -3.79 9.05
N SER A 36 -36.21 -2.69 8.79
CA SER A 36 -35.48 -1.96 9.83
C SER A 36 -36.39 -1.18 10.76
N LYS A 37 -37.71 -1.13 10.52
CA LYS A 37 -38.70 -0.35 11.30
C LYS A 37 -38.48 1.16 11.23
N PHE A 38 -38.04 1.64 10.06
CA PHE A 38 -37.88 3.06 9.78
C PHE A 38 -39.17 3.83 10.09
N LYS A 39 -39.03 4.96 10.79
CA LYS A 39 -40.17 5.75 11.30
C LYS A 39 -40.59 6.90 10.39
N GLY A 40 -39.75 7.23 9.41
CA GLY A 40 -40.01 8.32 8.47
C GLY A 40 -40.88 7.90 7.29
N ASN A 41 -41.17 8.87 6.42
CA ASN A 41 -41.93 8.64 5.19
C ASN A 41 -41.09 7.87 4.16
N ILE A 42 -41.69 6.90 3.47
CA ILE A 42 -41.04 6.11 2.41
C ILE A 42 -41.75 6.40 1.09
N TYR A 43 -41.00 6.83 0.08
CA TYR A 43 -41.51 7.21 -1.24
C TYR A 43 -40.89 6.34 -2.35
N PRO A 44 -41.51 5.20 -2.71
CA PRO A 44 -41.11 4.42 -3.88
C PRO A 44 -41.35 5.20 -5.18
N ILE A 45 -40.35 5.27 -6.06
CA ILE A 45 -40.46 5.92 -7.37
C ILE A 45 -40.29 4.87 -8.49
N ASN A 46 -41.33 4.70 -9.30
CA ASN A 46 -41.38 3.82 -10.46
C ASN A 46 -42.39 4.35 -11.50
N PRO A 47 -41.99 4.60 -12.75
CA PRO A 47 -42.88 5.16 -13.79
C PRO A 47 -44.13 4.32 -14.10
N ASN A 48 -44.10 3.01 -13.84
CA ASN A 48 -45.11 2.05 -14.29
C ASN A 48 -45.97 1.48 -13.14
N ALA A 49 -45.70 1.84 -11.89
CA ALA A 49 -46.42 1.31 -10.74
C ALA A 49 -47.14 2.41 -9.97
N GLN A 50 -48.41 2.17 -9.61
CA GLN A 50 -49.18 3.05 -8.73
C GLN A 50 -48.96 2.76 -7.24
N SER A 51 -48.54 1.54 -6.92
CA SER A 51 -48.23 1.11 -5.54
C SER A 51 -47.20 -0.03 -5.51
N ILE A 52 -46.35 -0.04 -4.48
CA ILE A 52 -45.34 -1.08 -4.20
C ILE A 52 -45.34 -1.32 -2.69
N ASN A 53 -45.42 -2.58 -2.24
CA ASN A 53 -45.48 -2.96 -0.81
C ASN A 53 -46.56 -2.19 -0.01
N ALA A 54 -47.75 -2.00 -0.62
CA ALA A 54 -48.86 -1.21 -0.06
C ALA A 54 -48.57 0.29 0.18
N LEU A 55 -47.41 0.80 -0.26
CA LEU A 55 -47.09 2.21 -0.27
C LEU A 55 -47.50 2.87 -1.61
N PRO A 56 -48.00 4.12 -1.60
CA PRO A 56 -48.19 4.90 -2.82
C PRO A 56 -46.86 5.03 -3.58
N CYS A 57 -46.89 4.75 -4.88
CA CYS A 57 -45.71 4.86 -5.74
C CYS A 57 -45.88 6.03 -6.71
N TYR A 58 -44.80 6.78 -6.91
CA TYR A 58 -44.78 8.01 -7.70
C TYR A 58 -44.01 7.79 -9.01
N PRO A 59 -44.40 8.44 -10.12
CA PRO A 59 -43.74 8.24 -11.40
C PRO A 59 -42.34 8.88 -11.47
N ASP A 60 -42.13 9.99 -10.76
CA ASP A 60 -40.88 10.75 -10.70
C ASP A 60 -40.73 11.50 -9.36
N ILE A 61 -39.56 12.11 -9.16
CA ILE A 61 -39.24 12.83 -7.92
C ILE A 61 -39.95 14.19 -7.77
N HIS A 62 -40.39 14.80 -8.87
CA HIS A 62 -41.10 16.08 -8.80
C HIS A 62 -42.53 15.90 -8.29
N SER A 63 -43.12 14.75 -8.60
CA SER A 63 -44.45 14.32 -8.17
C SER A 63 -44.57 14.03 -6.66
N LEU A 64 -43.46 14.02 -5.91
CA LEU A 64 -43.49 13.82 -4.46
C LEU A 64 -44.16 15.00 -3.72
N PRO A 65 -44.92 14.72 -2.64
CA PRO A 65 -45.62 15.75 -1.87
C PRO A 65 -44.67 16.67 -1.10
N GLU A 66 -43.45 16.21 -0.79
CA GLU A 66 -42.42 16.95 -0.09
C GLU A 66 -41.04 16.72 -0.74
N VAL A 67 -40.05 17.52 -0.34
CA VAL A 67 -38.64 17.27 -0.68
C VAL A 67 -38.12 16.21 0.30
N PRO A 68 -37.71 15.01 -0.18
CA PRO A 68 -37.23 13.97 0.72
C PRO A 68 -35.88 14.37 1.36
N ASP A 69 -35.68 14.00 2.62
CA ASP A 69 -34.41 14.20 3.32
C ASP A 69 -33.28 13.38 2.66
N LEU A 70 -33.59 12.20 2.11
CA LEU A 70 -32.66 11.29 1.43
C LEU A 70 -33.27 10.73 0.13
N ALA A 71 -32.49 10.68 -0.96
CA ALA A 71 -32.83 9.92 -2.16
C ALA A 71 -31.84 8.78 -2.43
N ILE A 72 -32.36 7.59 -2.72
CA ILE A 72 -31.59 6.40 -3.08
C ILE A 72 -31.81 6.10 -4.56
N ILE A 73 -30.73 5.96 -5.31
CA ILE A 73 -30.73 5.73 -6.76
C ILE A 73 -30.27 4.30 -7.05
N ALA A 74 -31.20 3.48 -7.56
CA ALA A 74 -31.03 2.07 -7.87
C ALA A 74 -31.44 1.76 -9.33
N ILE A 75 -30.97 2.58 -10.28
CA ILE A 75 -31.26 2.48 -11.72
C ILE A 75 -29.95 2.34 -12.53
N PRO A 76 -29.97 1.92 -13.81
CA PRO A 76 -28.76 1.83 -14.64
C PRO A 76 -27.94 3.13 -14.69
N ALA A 77 -26.60 3.01 -14.75
CA ALA A 77 -25.65 4.14 -14.65
C ALA A 77 -25.93 5.29 -15.62
N ASN A 78 -26.30 4.97 -16.86
CA ASN A 78 -26.60 5.94 -17.91
C ASN A 78 -27.82 6.82 -17.60
N LEU A 79 -28.68 6.43 -16.65
CA LEU A 79 -29.84 7.20 -16.21
C LEU A 79 -29.59 7.99 -14.91
N VAL A 80 -28.47 7.74 -14.23
CA VAL A 80 -28.18 8.32 -12.90
C VAL A 80 -28.02 9.83 -12.97
N LEU A 81 -27.30 10.37 -13.97
CA LEU A 81 -27.08 11.81 -14.08
C LEU A 81 -28.39 12.60 -14.22
N ASP A 82 -29.34 12.09 -15.00
CA ASP A 82 -30.66 12.72 -15.16
C ASP A 82 -31.46 12.65 -13.85
N ALA A 83 -31.45 11.50 -13.17
CA ALA A 83 -32.11 11.34 -11.88
C ALA A 83 -31.54 12.28 -10.80
N ILE A 84 -30.22 12.44 -10.73
CA ILE A 84 -29.57 13.36 -9.77
C ILE A 84 -29.94 14.81 -10.11
N LYS A 85 -29.92 15.22 -11.38
CA LYS A 85 -30.32 16.58 -11.79
C LYS A 85 -31.75 16.89 -11.35
N LYS A 86 -32.69 15.99 -11.61
CA LYS A 86 -34.10 16.13 -11.20
C LYS A 86 -34.26 16.17 -9.67
N ALA A 87 -33.51 15.34 -8.95
CA ALA A 87 -33.47 15.38 -7.49
C ALA A 87 -32.99 16.75 -6.97
N GLY A 88 -32.00 17.34 -7.64
CA GLY A 88 -31.46 18.66 -7.29
C GLY A 88 -32.39 19.81 -7.57
N GLU A 89 -33.11 19.75 -8.68
CA GLU A 89 -34.16 20.70 -9.03
C GLU A 89 -35.32 20.66 -8.03
N LYS A 90 -35.66 19.48 -7.50
CA LYS A 90 -36.62 19.33 -6.38
C LYS A 90 -36.05 19.84 -5.04
N GLY A 91 -34.73 19.99 -4.92
CA GLY A 91 -34.06 20.49 -3.72
C GLY A 91 -33.45 19.43 -2.80
N VAL A 92 -33.37 18.17 -3.24
CA VAL A 92 -32.77 17.08 -2.46
C VAL A 92 -31.27 17.31 -2.27
N LYS A 93 -30.80 17.13 -1.03
CA LYS A 93 -29.38 17.35 -0.66
C LYS A 93 -28.61 16.06 -0.43
N ASN A 94 -29.25 15.00 0.07
CA ASN A 94 -28.57 13.76 0.42
C ASN A 94 -28.93 12.66 -0.57
N ILE A 95 -27.92 12.05 -1.19
CA ILE A 95 -28.11 11.05 -2.23
C ILE A 95 -27.21 9.83 -1.98
N VAL A 96 -27.78 8.63 -2.16
CA VAL A 96 -27.01 7.38 -2.26
C VAL A 96 -27.14 6.85 -3.68
N VAL A 97 -26.02 6.53 -4.31
CA VAL A 97 -25.98 5.95 -5.66
C VAL A 97 -25.40 4.54 -5.58
N PHE A 98 -26.24 3.53 -5.80
CA PHE A 98 -25.80 2.13 -5.79
C PHE A 98 -25.14 1.71 -7.10
N SER A 99 -25.55 2.34 -8.20
CA SER A 99 -25.21 1.92 -9.54
C SER A 99 -23.69 1.88 -9.77
N ALA A 100 -23.21 0.74 -10.25
CA ALA A 100 -21.89 0.61 -10.88
C ALA A 100 -21.95 1.06 -12.35
N GLY A 101 -20.80 1.23 -13.00
CA GLY A 101 -20.60 1.80 -14.33
C GLY A 101 -19.89 3.16 -14.33
N PHE A 102 -19.16 3.51 -13.26
CA PHE A 102 -18.47 4.80 -13.09
C PHE A 102 -16.94 4.60 -13.14
N LYS A 103 -16.15 5.36 -12.37
CA LYS A 103 -14.68 5.37 -12.47
C LYS A 103 -14.01 3.98 -12.50
N GLU A 104 -14.61 2.98 -11.86
CA GLU A 104 -14.14 1.60 -11.82
C GLU A 104 -14.12 0.89 -13.18
N ILE A 105 -14.89 1.35 -14.17
CA ILE A 105 -14.88 0.78 -15.53
C ILE A 105 -13.89 1.49 -16.48
N GLY A 106 -13.07 2.41 -15.96
CA GLY A 106 -12.07 3.17 -16.70
C GLY A 106 -12.59 4.53 -17.19
N GLU A 107 -11.96 5.07 -18.24
CA GLU A 107 -12.06 6.49 -18.60
C GLU A 107 -13.49 6.98 -18.95
N VAL A 108 -14.34 6.13 -19.55
CA VAL A 108 -15.74 6.49 -19.84
C VAL A 108 -16.53 6.71 -18.55
N GLY A 109 -16.36 5.79 -17.58
CA GLY A 109 -17.01 5.90 -16.30
C GLY A 109 -16.38 6.97 -15.40
N GLU A 110 -15.10 7.27 -15.55
CA GLU A 110 -14.44 8.40 -14.88
C GLU A 110 -15.04 9.75 -15.32
N GLN A 111 -15.33 9.92 -16.62
CA GLN A 111 -16.04 11.12 -17.08
C GLN A 111 -17.46 11.18 -16.53
N LEU A 112 -18.18 10.06 -16.48
CA LEU A 112 -19.53 10.00 -15.92
C LEU A 112 -19.52 10.36 -14.41
N GLU A 113 -18.50 9.92 -13.68
CA GLU A 113 -18.30 10.26 -12.27
C GLU A 113 -17.96 11.74 -12.09
N LYS A 114 -17.13 12.31 -12.96
CA LYS A 114 -16.84 13.75 -12.97
C LYS A 114 -18.10 14.58 -13.20
N ASP A 115 -18.93 14.19 -14.17
CA ASP A 115 -20.20 14.86 -14.42
C ASP A 115 -21.15 14.75 -13.21
N LEU A 116 -21.12 13.63 -12.49
CA LEU A 116 -21.88 13.44 -11.25
C LEU A 116 -21.39 14.38 -10.15
N VAL A 117 -20.07 14.55 -9.99
CA VAL A 117 -19.46 15.49 -9.05
C VAL A 117 -19.83 16.94 -9.40
N ASP A 118 -19.80 17.31 -10.68
CA ASP A 118 -20.16 18.65 -11.15
C ASP A 118 -21.63 18.98 -10.86
N VAL A 119 -22.55 18.03 -11.11
CA VAL A 119 -23.96 18.19 -10.74
C VAL A 119 -24.11 18.30 -9.22
N SER A 120 -23.41 17.45 -8.46
CA SER A 120 -23.43 17.49 -7.00
C SER A 120 -23.01 18.86 -6.46
N ASN A 121 -21.94 19.44 -7.01
CA ASN A 121 -21.44 20.76 -6.65
C ASN A 121 -22.45 21.86 -7.00
N LYS A 122 -23.05 21.81 -8.20
CA LYS A 122 -24.04 22.79 -8.66
C LYS A 122 -25.24 22.90 -7.73
N TYR A 123 -25.77 21.77 -7.25
CA TYR A 123 -26.96 21.74 -6.39
C TYR A 123 -26.61 21.66 -4.88
N GLY A 124 -25.32 21.65 -4.52
CA GLY A 124 -24.85 21.52 -3.14
C GLY A 124 -25.29 20.20 -2.49
N MET A 125 -25.17 19.10 -3.23
CA MET A 125 -25.52 17.75 -2.77
C MET A 125 -24.35 17.04 -2.11
N TYR A 126 -24.71 16.07 -1.28
CA TYR A 126 -23.83 15.07 -0.70
C TYR A 126 -24.19 13.71 -1.29
N VAL A 127 -23.21 13.06 -1.93
CA VAL A 127 -23.42 11.78 -2.61
C VAL A 127 -22.54 10.71 -1.98
N LEU A 128 -23.16 9.64 -1.48
CA LEU A 128 -22.49 8.40 -1.10
C LEU A 128 -22.45 7.45 -2.31
N GLY A 129 -21.27 6.91 -2.59
CA GLY A 129 -21.01 6.13 -3.81
C GLY A 129 -20.36 6.97 -4.91
N PRO A 130 -20.61 6.68 -6.20
CA PRO A 130 -21.42 5.57 -6.73
C PRO A 130 -20.79 4.21 -6.44
N ASN A 131 -21.37 3.13 -6.98
CA ASN A 131 -20.86 1.77 -6.84
C ASN A 131 -20.66 1.35 -5.36
N CYS A 132 -21.68 1.58 -4.54
CA CYS A 132 -21.66 1.23 -3.12
C CYS A 132 -22.86 0.33 -2.77
N ILE A 133 -22.83 -0.25 -1.56
CA ILE A 133 -23.94 -1.03 -1.01
C ILE A 133 -24.93 -0.15 -0.24
N GLY A 134 -24.51 1.03 0.21
CA GLY A 134 -25.28 1.95 1.06
C GLY A 134 -24.80 1.98 2.50
N PHE A 135 -25.72 2.27 3.42
CA PHE A 135 -25.44 2.39 4.85
C PHE A 135 -26.54 1.82 5.75
N ILE A 136 -26.17 1.55 7.00
CA ILE A 136 -27.06 1.16 8.11
C ILE A 136 -26.82 2.13 9.26
N ASN A 137 -27.88 2.56 9.92
CA ASN A 137 -27.80 3.23 11.20
C ASN A 137 -28.86 2.61 12.13
N THR A 138 -28.43 1.97 13.22
CA THR A 138 -29.34 1.32 14.17
C THR A 138 -29.86 2.27 15.24
N THR A 139 -29.23 3.43 15.43
CA THR A 139 -29.73 4.48 16.35
C THR A 139 -30.91 5.25 15.78
N CYS A 140 -30.90 5.47 14.46
CA CYS A 140 -32.00 5.98 13.67
C CYS A 140 -32.43 4.86 12.72
N PRO A 141 -33.29 3.91 13.16
CA PRO A 141 -33.42 2.57 12.59
C PRO A 141 -33.69 2.58 11.08
N ILE A 142 -32.63 2.51 10.29
CA ILE A 142 -32.64 2.52 8.82
C ILE A 142 -31.60 1.54 8.29
N ASN A 143 -32.02 0.66 7.40
CA ASN A 143 -31.14 -0.14 6.57
C ASN A 143 -31.29 0.31 5.11
N ALA A 144 -30.52 1.32 4.72
CA ALA A 144 -30.48 1.86 3.37
C ALA A 144 -29.45 1.10 2.51
N THR A 145 -29.45 -0.24 2.61
CA THR A 145 -28.59 -1.11 1.80
C THR A 145 -29.40 -2.08 0.96
N PHE A 146 -28.76 -2.69 -0.03
CA PHE A 146 -29.27 -3.91 -0.68
C PHE A 146 -28.54 -5.19 -0.21
N GLY A 147 -27.85 -5.13 0.93
CA GLY A 147 -27.29 -6.31 1.59
C GLY A 147 -28.31 -7.01 2.49
N GLN A 148 -27.91 -8.10 3.13
CA GLN A 148 -28.70 -8.80 4.16
C GLN A 148 -27.95 -8.80 5.50
N PRO A 149 -27.74 -7.63 6.13
CA PRO A 149 -27.11 -7.56 7.43
C PRO A 149 -28.01 -8.17 8.51
N VAL A 150 -27.41 -8.66 9.59
CA VAL A 150 -28.15 -9.00 10.80
C VAL A 150 -28.88 -7.77 11.31
N ASN A 151 -30.19 -7.88 11.53
CA ASN A 151 -30.98 -6.82 12.16
C ASN A 151 -30.77 -6.82 13.69
N ARG A 152 -29.54 -6.56 14.14
CA ARG A 152 -29.14 -6.45 15.54
C ARG A 152 -28.40 -5.14 15.79
N GLN A 153 -28.76 -4.48 16.88
CA GLN A 153 -28.09 -3.29 17.36
C GLN A 153 -26.76 -3.69 18.01
N GLY A 154 -25.68 -2.99 17.70
CA GLY A 154 -24.39 -3.15 18.37
C GLY A 154 -23.69 -1.82 18.58
N ASN A 155 -22.40 -1.86 18.95
CA ASN A 155 -21.56 -0.68 19.18
C ASN A 155 -20.48 -0.46 18.11
N ILE A 156 -20.28 -1.42 17.19
CA ILE A 156 -19.26 -1.28 16.14
C ILE A 156 -19.70 -0.32 15.04
N ARG A 157 -18.79 0.57 14.69
CA ARG A 157 -18.84 1.43 13.52
C ARG A 157 -17.98 0.83 12.42
N PHE A 158 -18.47 0.90 11.19
CA PHE A 158 -17.75 0.32 10.07
C PHE A 158 -17.77 1.23 8.85
N ILE A 159 -16.61 1.39 8.23
CA ILE A 159 -16.47 2.07 6.94
C ILE A 159 -15.74 1.12 5.99
N SER A 160 -16.41 0.73 4.91
CA SER A 160 -15.84 -0.11 3.85
C SER A 160 -15.77 0.64 2.53
N GLN A 161 -14.64 0.61 1.86
CA GLN A 161 -14.55 0.97 0.44
C GLN A 161 -15.06 -0.16 -0.46
N SER A 162 -14.86 -1.42 -0.06
CA SER A 162 -15.23 -2.59 -0.86
C SER A 162 -16.64 -3.08 -0.52
N GLY A 163 -17.48 -3.21 -1.55
CA GLY A 163 -18.80 -3.84 -1.42
C GLY A 163 -18.72 -5.35 -1.16
N ALA A 164 -17.80 -6.07 -1.80
CA ALA A 164 -17.67 -7.52 -1.61
C ALA A 164 -17.27 -7.87 -0.17
N ILE A 165 -16.30 -7.13 0.40
CA ILE A 165 -15.88 -7.31 1.80
C ILE A 165 -17.03 -6.95 2.76
N ALA A 166 -17.80 -5.91 2.43
CA ALA A 166 -19.00 -5.54 3.17
C ALA A 166 -20.04 -6.69 3.21
N SER A 167 -20.33 -7.33 2.07
CA SER A 167 -21.24 -8.47 2.02
C SER A 167 -20.72 -9.68 2.80
N SER A 168 -19.43 -10.00 2.70
CA SER A 168 -18.83 -11.08 3.49
C SER A 168 -18.87 -10.79 5.00
N LEU A 169 -18.68 -9.52 5.39
CA LEU A 169 -18.81 -9.13 6.80
C LEU A 169 -20.25 -9.30 7.30
N PHE A 170 -21.27 -8.99 6.50
CA PHE A 170 -22.67 -9.21 6.90
C PHE A 170 -22.96 -10.69 7.18
N ASP A 171 -22.48 -11.58 6.34
CA ASP A 171 -22.61 -13.03 6.55
C ASP A 171 -21.84 -13.48 7.81
N TRP A 172 -20.61 -13.02 7.99
CA TRP A 172 -19.81 -13.33 9.18
C TRP A 172 -20.39 -12.78 10.49
N CYS A 173 -20.93 -11.56 10.49
CA CYS A 173 -21.65 -11.02 11.64
C CYS A 173 -22.88 -11.87 12.00
N SER A 174 -23.52 -12.49 11.00
CA SER A 174 -24.65 -13.41 11.18
C SER A 174 -24.25 -14.68 11.93
N SER A 175 -23.05 -15.21 11.70
CA SER A 175 -22.56 -16.40 12.40
C SER A 175 -22.04 -16.11 13.81
N THR A 176 -21.68 -14.87 14.12
CA THR A 176 -21.07 -14.47 15.40
C THR A 176 -21.98 -13.66 16.29
N THR A 177 -23.20 -13.33 15.88
CA THR A 177 -24.14 -12.44 16.60
C THR A 177 -23.72 -10.97 16.73
N LEU A 178 -22.65 -10.56 16.06
CA LEU A 178 -22.14 -9.20 16.08
C LEU A 178 -23.12 -8.23 15.38
N GLY A 179 -23.54 -7.17 16.08
CA GLY A 179 -24.42 -6.13 15.56
C GLY A 179 -23.67 -4.84 15.22
N PHE A 180 -24.23 -4.01 14.34
CA PHE A 180 -23.66 -2.71 13.98
C PHE A 180 -24.34 -1.57 14.73
N ARG A 181 -23.57 -0.52 15.02
CA ARG A 181 -24.10 0.79 15.35
C ARG A 181 -24.35 1.59 14.07
N GLU A 182 -23.28 1.83 13.32
CA GLU A 182 -23.30 2.45 12.01
C GLU A 182 -22.44 1.61 11.05
N PHE A 183 -22.92 1.43 9.83
CA PHE A 183 -22.19 0.74 8.78
C PHE A 183 -22.30 1.55 7.50
N VAL A 184 -21.18 1.86 6.83
CA VAL A 184 -21.18 2.68 5.62
C VAL A 184 -20.27 2.03 4.57
N THR A 185 -20.78 1.87 3.36
CA THR A 185 -19.95 1.57 2.19
C THR A 185 -19.76 2.80 1.33
N LEU A 186 -18.51 3.08 1.00
CA LEU A 186 -18.13 4.29 0.28
C LEU A 186 -18.17 4.12 -1.24
N GLY A 187 -17.94 2.90 -1.74
CA GLY A 187 -17.77 2.65 -3.16
C GLY A 187 -16.62 3.47 -3.74
N ASN A 188 -16.90 4.21 -4.82
CA ASN A 188 -15.90 5.02 -5.50
C ASN A 188 -15.47 6.29 -4.74
N LYS A 189 -16.23 6.73 -3.72
CA LYS A 189 -15.97 7.96 -2.94
C LYS A 189 -15.95 9.24 -3.78
N ALA A 190 -16.85 9.37 -4.76
CA ALA A 190 -16.81 10.49 -5.70
C ALA A 190 -17.02 11.87 -5.04
N VAL A 191 -17.90 11.94 -4.03
CA VAL A 191 -18.23 13.20 -3.32
C VAL A 191 -17.97 13.07 -1.82
N LEU A 192 -18.62 12.10 -1.16
CA LEU A 192 -18.37 11.77 0.25
C LEU A 192 -17.26 10.72 0.35
N ASN A 193 -16.32 10.93 1.26
CA ASN A 193 -15.22 10.01 1.55
C ASN A 193 -15.17 9.63 3.04
N GLU A 194 -14.19 8.80 3.41
CA GLU A 194 -14.00 8.34 4.79
C GLU A 194 -13.87 9.47 5.82
N ASN A 195 -13.27 10.61 5.46
CA ASN A 195 -13.07 11.73 6.37
C ASN A 195 -14.39 12.44 6.67
N ASP A 196 -15.29 12.55 5.69
CA ASP A 196 -16.64 13.08 5.90
C ASP A 196 -17.43 12.21 6.90
N ILE A 197 -17.33 10.88 6.76
CA ILE A 197 -18.04 9.93 7.62
C ILE A 197 -17.47 9.93 9.05
N MET A 198 -16.14 9.93 9.19
CA MET A 198 -15.48 10.03 10.50
C MET A 198 -15.81 11.35 11.20
N ARG A 199 -15.93 12.45 10.46
CA ARG A 199 -16.37 13.73 11.02
C ARG A 199 -17.80 13.66 11.57
N TYR A 200 -18.70 12.97 10.86
CA TYR A 200 -20.04 12.70 11.37
C TYR A 200 -20.01 11.87 12.67
N PHE A 201 -19.13 10.87 12.79
CA PHE A 201 -18.98 10.09 14.02
C PHE A 201 -18.43 10.88 15.21
N LEU A 202 -17.68 11.97 14.95
CA LEU A 202 -17.17 12.87 15.98
C LEU A 202 -18.21 13.88 16.49
N ASP A 203 -19.34 14.07 15.78
CA ASP A 203 -20.37 15.04 16.18
C ASP A 203 -21.05 14.61 17.50
N PRO A 204 -20.90 15.39 18.59
CA PRO A 204 -21.48 15.07 19.89
C PRO A 204 -23.01 14.98 19.87
N GLN A 205 -23.68 15.67 18.94
CA GLN A 205 -25.15 15.71 18.89
C GLN A 205 -25.76 14.50 18.16
N GLY A 206 -24.97 13.71 17.44
CA GLY A 206 -25.41 12.51 16.71
C GLY A 206 -25.31 11.20 17.49
N SER A 207 -24.67 11.20 18.67
CA SER A 207 -24.36 9.96 19.39
C SER A 207 -25.40 9.64 20.46
N SER A 208 -26.48 8.95 20.07
CA SER A 208 -27.34 8.26 21.05
C SER A 208 -26.51 7.25 21.84
N THR A 209 -26.57 7.29 23.17
CA THR A 209 -25.83 6.39 24.08
C THR A 209 -26.53 5.03 24.28
N ALA A 210 -27.68 4.82 23.65
CA ALA A 210 -28.40 3.55 23.74
C ALA A 210 -27.59 2.42 23.08
N ARG A 211 -27.18 1.46 23.89
CA ARG A 211 -26.47 0.24 23.49
C ARG A 211 -27.14 -0.97 24.12
N GLU A 212 -27.02 -2.11 23.47
CA GLU A 212 -27.45 -3.38 24.04
C GLU A 212 -26.62 -3.69 25.31
N GLU A 213 -27.24 -4.31 26.32
CA GLU A 213 -26.54 -4.74 27.53
C GLU A 213 -25.43 -5.77 27.21
N GLY A 214 -24.33 -5.72 27.95
CA GLY A 214 -23.21 -6.65 27.78
C GLY A 214 -22.28 -6.35 26.59
N LEU A 215 -22.34 -5.14 26.04
CA LEU A 215 -21.33 -4.64 25.09
C LEU A 215 -20.27 -3.81 25.84
N SER A 216 -19.10 -3.64 25.22
CA SER A 216 -18.03 -2.81 25.76
C SER A 216 -18.43 -1.33 25.87
N ASP A 217 -17.65 -0.57 26.63
CA ASP A 217 -17.95 0.84 26.88
C ASP A 217 -17.63 1.79 25.70
N VAL A 218 -17.05 1.26 24.63
CA VAL A 218 -16.51 2.00 23.48
C VAL A 218 -17.29 1.70 22.19
N ASN A 219 -17.07 2.51 21.17
CA ASN A 219 -17.66 2.34 19.84
C ASN A 219 -16.57 2.06 18.79
N PRO A 220 -16.06 0.82 18.68
CA PRO A 220 -14.95 0.50 17.80
C PRO A 220 -15.21 0.90 16.36
N LEU A 221 -14.20 1.45 15.68
CA LEU A 221 -14.26 1.83 14.27
C LEU A 221 -13.36 0.92 13.43
N GLY A 222 -13.99 0.03 12.66
CA GLY A 222 -13.32 -0.77 11.63
C GLY A 222 -13.29 -0.05 10.29
N LEU A 223 -12.09 0.08 9.71
CA LEU A 223 -11.85 0.71 8.41
C LEU A 223 -11.31 -0.31 7.41
N TYR A 224 -12.07 -0.59 6.35
CA TYR A 224 -11.53 -1.24 5.15
C TYR A 224 -11.39 -0.20 4.06
N LEU A 225 -10.18 0.29 3.81
CA LEU A 225 -9.92 1.35 2.84
C LEU A 225 -8.93 0.83 1.81
N GLU A 226 -9.19 1.01 0.52
CA GLU A 226 -8.25 0.71 -0.57
C GLU A 226 -7.44 1.94 -0.97
N SER A 227 -7.96 3.13 -0.70
CA SER A 227 -7.29 4.41 -0.84
C SER A 227 -7.73 5.37 0.27
N ILE A 228 -6.87 6.33 0.59
CA ILE A 228 -7.13 7.44 1.50
C ILE A 228 -7.12 8.72 0.67
N SER A 229 -8.16 9.53 0.81
CA SER A 229 -8.43 10.68 -0.06
C SER A 229 -7.62 11.91 0.34
N ASP A 230 -7.54 12.18 1.64
CA ASP A 230 -6.76 13.26 2.25
C ASP A 230 -6.10 12.69 3.51
N GLY A 231 -4.80 12.37 3.41
CA GLY A 231 -4.03 11.75 4.49
C GLY A 231 -3.88 12.62 5.73
N PRO A 232 -3.51 13.92 5.62
CA PRO A 232 -3.46 14.81 6.77
C PRO A 232 -4.77 14.91 7.55
N GLU A 233 -5.91 15.12 6.87
CA GLU A 233 -7.20 15.17 7.56
C GLU A 233 -7.59 13.79 8.12
N PHE A 234 -7.30 12.71 7.39
CA PHE A 234 -7.51 11.34 7.86
C PHE A 234 -6.80 11.10 9.20
N LEU A 235 -5.50 11.41 9.28
CA LEU A 235 -4.69 11.22 10.49
C LEU A 235 -5.20 12.05 11.66
N LYS A 236 -5.64 13.28 11.40
CA LYS A 236 -6.27 14.13 12.41
C LYS A 236 -7.54 13.48 12.97
N MET A 237 -8.44 13.04 12.09
CA MET A 237 -9.70 12.41 12.49
C MET A 237 -9.47 11.12 13.28
N VAL A 238 -8.63 10.20 12.79
CA VAL A 238 -8.39 8.94 13.50
C VAL A 238 -7.66 9.15 14.82
N LYS A 239 -6.80 10.17 14.95
CA LYS A 239 -6.15 10.54 16.21
C LYS A 239 -7.17 11.04 17.24
N GLU A 240 -8.10 11.89 16.82
CA GLU A 240 -9.17 12.39 17.69
C GLU A 240 -10.12 11.28 18.13
N ILE A 241 -10.53 10.39 17.21
CA ILE A 241 -11.37 9.23 17.52
C ILE A 241 -10.63 8.27 18.45
N SER A 242 -9.36 7.95 18.15
CA SER A 242 -8.54 6.97 18.89
C SER A 242 -8.30 7.33 20.35
N LYS A 243 -8.51 8.60 20.76
CA LYS A 243 -8.49 9.01 22.18
C LYS A 243 -9.72 8.55 22.97
N LYS A 244 -10.83 8.24 22.30
CA LYS A 244 -12.09 7.80 22.94
C LYS A 244 -12.46 6.37 22.56
N ASP A 245 -12.42 6.06 21.28
CA ASP A 245 -12.87 4.80 20.69
C ASP A 245 -11.71 4.13 19.93
N PRO A 246 -11.57 2.80 19.97
CA PRO A 246 -10.53 2.11 19.24
C PRO A 246 -10.78 2.15 17.73
N VAL A 247 -9.73 2.40 16.96
CA VAL A 247 -9.76 2.40 15.49
C VAL A 247 -8.81 1.33 14.98
N PHE A 248 -9.29 0.51 14.05
CA PHE A 248 -8.45 -0.48 13.37
C PHE A 248 -8.70 -0.47 11.87
N ILE A 249 -7.64 -0.67 11.09
CA ILE A 249 -7.66 -0.51 9.63
C ILE A 249 -7.04 -1.70 8.93
N LEU A 250 -7.75 -2.23 7.93
CA LEU A 250 -7.20 -3.13 6.93
C LEU A 250 -7.05 -2.39 5.60
N LYS A 251 -5.79 -2.19 5.20
CA LYS A 251 -5.43 -1.59 3.91
C LYS A 251 -4.78 -2.63 3.01
N PRO A 252 -5.46 -3.12 1.95
CA PRO A 252 -4.84 -3.98 0.95
C PRO A 252 -3.83 -3.20 0.09
N GLY A 253 -2.99 -3.93 -0.67
CA GLY A 253 -2.06 -3.33 -1.62
C GLY A 253 -0.62 -3.12 -1.18
N LYS A 254 -0.15 -3.85 -0.16
CA LYS A 254 1.18 -3.66 0.45
C LYS A 254 2.35 -3.81 -0.53
N THR A 255 2.19 -4.67 -1.54
CA THR A 255 3.22 -4.94 -2.54
C THR A 255 2.95 -4.14 -3.79
N GLN A 256 4.00 -3.83 -4.55
CA GLN A 256 3.85 -3.18 -5.85
C GLN A 256 2.89 -3.96 -6.79
N ALA A 257 2.93 -5.30 -6.74
CA ALA A 257 2.01 -6.14 -7.52
C ALA A 257 0.54 -5.97 -7.10
N ALA A 258 0.26 -5.94 -5.79
CA ALA A 258 -1.10 -5.72 -5.28
C ALA A 258 -1.57 -4.27 -5.52
N ALA A 259 -0.67 -3.29 -5.37
CA ALA A 259 -0.91 -1.89 -5.71
C ALA A 259 -1.26 -1.70 -7.19
N SER A 260 -0.59 -2.43 -8.11
CA SER A 260 -0.94 -2.42 -9.53
C SER A 260 -2.29 -3.10 -9.81
N ALA A 261 -2.58 -4.23 -9.17
CA ALA A 261 -3.87 -4.91 -9.33
C ALA A 261 -5.06 -4.05 -8.85
N MET A 262 -4.90 -3.34 -7.72
CA MET A 262 -5.92 -2.41 -7.23
C MET A 262 -6.09 -1.20 -8.14
N ARG A 263 -5.02 -0.68 -8.74
CA ARG A 263 -5.11 0.39 -9.76
C ARG A 263 -6.05 0.00 -10.89
N SER A 264 -5.97 -1.23 -11.37
CA SER A 264 -6.86 -1.75 -12.41
C SER A 264 -8.29 -2.01 -11.94
N HIS A 265 -8.51 -2.17 -10.63
CA HIS A 265 -9.82 -2.48 -10.03
C HIS A 265 -10.60 -1.24 -9.59
N THR A 266 -9.94 -0.20 -9.07
CA THR A 266 -10.60 1.03 -8.57
C THR A 266 -10.12 2.32 -9.20
N GLY A 267 -9.13 2.28 -10.10
CA GLY A 267 -8.57 3.48 -10.73
C GLY A 267 -7.86 4.42 -9.74
N SER A 268 -7.52 3.95 -8.54
CA SER A 268 -6.88 4.75 -7.49
C SER A 268 -5.38 4.44 -7.34
N ILE A 269 -4.55 5.45 -7.11
CA ILE A 269 -3.10 5.27 -6.89
C ILE A 269 -2.90 4.78 -5.45
N ALA A 270 -2.32 3.59 -5.30
CA ALA A 270 -1.89 3.11 -3.98
C ALA A 270 -0.60 3.84 -3.55
N GLY A 271 -0.63 4.47 -2.37
CA GLY A 271 0.53 5.11 -1.74
C GLY A 271 1.59 4.10 -1.25
N GLU A 272 2.76 4.60 -0.82
CA GLU A 272 3.85 3.76 -0.32
C GLU A 272 3.49 3.14 1.05
N ASP A 273 3.56 1.80 1.15
CA ASP A 273 3.08 1.07 2.32
C ASP A 273 3.84 1.42 3.62
N ALA A 274 5.14 1.71 3.49
CA ALA A 274 6.00 2.12 4.58
C ALA A 274 5.62 3.52 5.11
N VAL A 275 5.17 4.42 4.23
CA VAL A 275 4.67 5.75 4.63
C VAL A 275 3.37 5.61 5.42
N LEU A 276 2.47 4.72 4.98
CA LEU A 276 1.24 4.43 5.72
C LEU A 276 1.54 3.85 7.12
N ASP A 277 2.48 2.92 7.24
CA ASP A 277 2.88 2.39 8.55
C ASP A 277 3.41 3.49 9.48
N ALA A 278 4.29 4.34 8.96
CA ALA A 278 4.81 5.48 9.69
C ALA A 278 3.69 6.46 10.10
N ALA A 279 2.73 6.69 9.21
CA ALA A 279 1.58 7.55 9.44
C ALA A 279 0.68 7.03 10.57
N LEU A 280 0.26 5.76 10.48
CA LEU A 280 -0.65 5.15 11.44
C LEU A 280 -0.02 4.97 12.83
N SER A 281 1.30 4.71 12.89
CA SER A 281 2.02 4.53 14.16
C SER A 281 1.91 5.72 15.12
N GLN A 282 1.54 6.90 14.62
CA GLN A 282 1.41 8.14 15.39
C GLN A 282 -0.03 8.39 15.91
N THR A 283 -1.00 7.55 15.53
CA THR A 283 -2.44 7.86 15.70
C THR A 283 -3.20 6.94 16.65
N GLY A 284 -2.54 5.92 17.23
CA GLY A 284 -3.20 4.93 18.08
C GLY A 284 -4.03 3.89 17.31
N VAL A 285 -4.11 4.02 15.98
CA VAL A 285 -4.81 3.09 15.09
C VAL A 285 -4.09 1.75 15.04
N VAL A 286 -4.83 0.65 15.14
CA VAL A 286 -4.30 -0.70 14.97
C VAL A 286 -4.39 -1.10 13.50
N ARG A 287 -3.23 -1.29 12.84
CA ARG A 287 -3.18 -1.79 11.46
C ARG A 287 -3.34 -3.31 11.44
N CYS A 288 -4.43 -3.80 10.85
CA CYS A 288 -4.68 -5.21 10.60
C CYS A 288 -3.83 -5.70 9.42
N LYS A 289 -3.24 -6.89 9.53
CA LYS A 289 -2.47 -7.50 8.43
C LYS A 289 -3.32 -8.42 7.58
N THR A 290 -4.34 -9.04 8.17
CA THR A 290 -5.25 -10.00 7.55
C THR A 290 -6.71 -9.65 7.83
N LEU A 291 -7.65 -10.30 7.13
CA LEU A 291 -9.07 -10.22 7.46
C LEU A 291 -9.38 -10.86 8.81
N ASP A 292 -8.66 -11.92 9.19
CA ASP A 292 -8.86 -12.53 10.50
C ASP A 292 -8.52 -11.55 11.62
N ASP A 293 -7.41 -10.79 11.51
CA ASP A 293 -7.05 -9.76 12.50
C ASP A 293 -8.17 -8.73 12.63
N PHE A 294 -8.74 -8.36 11.50
CA PHE A 294 -9.76 -7.33 11.40
C PHE A 294 -11.10 -7.79 12.01
N PHE A 295 -11.51 -9.04 11.77
CA PHE A 295 -12.68 -9.65 12.39
C PHE A 295 -12.49 -9.91 13.88
N ASP A 296 -11.32 -10.39 14.28
CA ASP A 296 -11.01 -10.62 15.68
C ASP A 296 -11.06 -9.33 16.50
N LEU A 297 -10.43 -8.26 16.02
CA LEU A 297 -10.49 -6.96 16.69
C LEU A 297 -11.91 -6.37 16.69
N SER A 298 -12.67 -6.57 15.62
CA SER A 298 -14.08 -6.14 15.56
C SER A 298 -14.89 -6.75 16.70
N ARG A 299 -14.77 -8.07 16.91
CA ARG A 299 -15.47 -8.78 17.98
C ARG A 299 -14.94 -8.44 19.36
N SER A 300 -13.61 -8.42 19.53
CA SER A 300 -12.97 -8.16 20.82
C SER A 300 -13.28 -6.77 21.36
N PHE A 301 -13.12 -5.72 20.55
CA PHE A 301 -13.43 -4.37 21.01
C PHE A 301 -14.94 -4.11 21.13
N ALA A 302 -15.79 -4.85 20.41
CA ALA A 302 -17.24 -4.71 20.54
C ALA A 302 -17.76 -5.27 21.85
N TRP A 303 -17.23 -6.42 22.29
CA TRP A 303 -17.79 -7.16 23.42
C TRP A 303 -17.01 -7.00 24.72
N GLU A 304 -15.68 -6.84 24.65
CA GLU A 304 -14.83 -6.79 25.83
C GLU A 304 -14.19 -5.41 26.03
N ASN A 305 -13.99 -5.05 27.30
CA ASN A 305 -13.24 -3.85 27.65
C ASN A 305 -11.73 -4.10 27.52
N ALA A 306 -10.96 -3.09 27.14
CA ALA A 306 -9.51 -3.22 27.10
C ALA A 306 -8.94 -3.56 28.48
N PRO A 307 -7.89 -4.39 28.59
CA PRO A 307 -7.29 -4.72 29.88
C PRO A 307 -6.72 -3.48 30.56
N LEU A 308 -6.73 -3.45 31.90
CA LEU A 308 -6.25 -2.30 32.69
C LEU A 308 -4.72 -2.17 32.73
N GLY A 309 -4.04 -3.27 32.46
CA GLY A 309 -2.59 -3.44 32.46
C GLY A 309 -2.16 -4.58 31.53
N PRO A 310 -0.86 -4.87 31.45
CA PRO A 310 -0.29 -5.84 30.50
C PRO A 310 -0.36 -7.29 30.99
N ARG A 311 -0.82 -7.57 32.22
CA ARG A 311 -0.67 -8.88 32.86
C ARG A 311 -1.78 -9.85 32.46
N VAL A 312 -1.45 -10.88 31.71
CA VAL A 312 -2.38 -11.91 31.24
C VAL A 312 -2.25 -13.17 32.07
N ALA A 313 -3.37 -13.65 32.62
CA ALA A 313 -3.48 -14.97 33.20
C ALA A 313 -4.01 -15.96 32.16
N VAL A 314 -3.43 -17.15 32.10
CA VAL A 314 -3.86 -18.22 31.19
C VAL A 314 -4.33 -19.42 32.02
N ILE A 315 -5.52 -19.94 31.71
CA ILE A 315 -5.99 -21.26 32.17
C ILE A 315 -6.00 -22.18 30.96
N SER A 316 -5.48 -23.40 31.10
CA SER A 316 -5.52 -24.39 30.03
C SER A 316 -5.76 -25.79 30.58
N ASN A 317 -6.56 -26.60 29.88
CA ASN A 317 -6.65 -28.04 30.12
C ASN A 317 -5.59 -28.85 29.35
N ALA A 318 -4.69 -28.18 28.61
CA ALA A 318 -3.63 -28.81 27.84
C ALA A 318 -2.32 -28.01 27.88
N GLY A 319 -1.21 -28.69 28.17
CA GLY A 319 0.11 -28.06 28.28
C GLY A 319 0.66 -27.47 26.98
N GLY A 320 0.46 -28.12 25.83
CA GLY A 320 0.99 -27.64 24.54
C GLY A 320 0.48 -26.22 24.17
N PRO A 321 -0.84 -26.03 24.05
CA PRO A 321 -1.43 -24.70 23.84
C PRO A 321 -1.07 -23.67 24.91
N ALA A 322 -0.88 -24.08 26.16
CA ALA A 322 -0.46 -23.20 27.24
C ALA A 322 0.94 -22.60 26.96
N VAL A 323 1.90 -23.42 26.52
CA VAL A 323 3.25 -22.94 26.16
C VAL A 323 3.20 -21.99 24.96
N ILE A 324 2.42 -22.33 23.91
CA ILE A 324 2.24 -21.45 22.74
C ILE A 324 1.70 -20.08 23.16
N SER A 325 0.72 -20.06 24.08
CA SER A 325 0.15 -18.81 24.58
C SER A 325 1.16 -17.98 25.38
N ALA A 326 2.05 -18.61 26.14
CA ALA A 326 3.09 -17.93 26.90
C ALA A 326 4.09 -17.20 25.98
N ASP A 327 4.52 -17.85 24.90
CA ASP A 327 5.38 -17.22 23.88
C ASP A 327 4.67 -16.03 23.21
N ALA A 328 3.39 -16.20 22.85
CA ALA A 328 2.60 -15.15 22.23
C ALA A 328 2.43 -13.92 23.15
N VAL A 329 2.25 -14.13 24.46
CA VAL A 329 2.12 -13.03 25.45
C VAL A 329 3.35 -12.12 25.39
N ILE A 330 4.55 -12.71 25.41
CA ILE A 330 5.79 -11.93 25.37
C ILE A 330 5.99 -11.27 24.00
N GLN A 331 5.68 -11.96 22.91
CA GLN A 331 5.82 -11.43 21.54
C GLN A 331 4.93 -10.20 21.28
N GLU A 332 3.73 -10.16 21.87
CA GLU A 332 2.81 -9.02 21.77
C GLU A 332 3.11 -7.89 22.78
N GLY A 333 4.21 -8.00 23.54
CA GLY A 333 4.64 -7.00 24.52
C GLY A 333 3.77 -6.95 25.78
N LEU A 334 3.11 -8.06 26.10
CA LEU A 334 2.37 -8.29 27.34
C LEU A 334 3.23 -9.04 28.35
N GLU A 335 2.70 -9.23 29.55
CA GLU A 335 3.37 -9.92 30.65
C GLU A 335 2.53 -11.09 31.13
N LEU A 336 3.14 -12.24 31.45
CA LEU A 336 2.41 -13.28 32.19
C LEU A 336 2.17 -12.80 33.63
N ALA A 337 0.91 -12.85 34.07
CA ALA A 337 0.54 -12.55 35.44
C ALA A 337 1.33 -13.40 36.45
N GLN A 338 1.88 -12.74 37.48
CA GLN A 338 2.61 -13.40 38.56
C GLN A 338 1.71 -13.50 39.80
N PHE A 339 1.22 -14.70 40.11
CA PHE A 339 0.31 -14.91 41.23
C PHE A 339 1.03 -14.84 42.59
N ASP A 340 0.41 -14.15 43.55
CA ASP A 340 0.84 -14.11 44.95
C ASP A 340 0.58 -15.45 45.67
N SER A 341 1.10 -15.57 46.89
CA SER A 341 0.96 -16.79 47.70
C SER A 341 -0.50 -17.12 48.02
N GLU A 342 -1.34 -16.11 48.24
CA GLU A 342 -2.78 -16.28 48.50
C GLU A 342 -3.48 -16.89 47.30
N THR A 343 -3.31 -16.30 46.11
CA THR A 343 -3.91 -16.79 44.86
C THR A 343 -3.46 -18.23 44.57
N LYS A 344 -2.16 -18.53 44.72
CA LYS A 344 -1.60 -19.89 44.55
C LYS A 344 -2.20 -20.88 45.54
N SER A 345 -2.38 -20.48 46.80
CA SER A 345 -2.97 -21.33 47.84
C SER A 345 -4.43 -21.65 47.55
N ARG A 346 -5.21 -20.66 47.11
CA ARG A 346 -6.61 -20.84 46.71
C ARG A 346 -6.73 -21.76 45.50
N LEU A 347 -5.88 -21.58 44.49
CA LEU A 347 -5.82 -22.48 43.32
C LEU A 347 -5.46 -23.92 43.74
N ALA A 348 -4.46 -24.09 44.62
CA ALA A 348 -4.05 -25.41 45.10
C ALA A 348 -5.14 -26.13 45.93
N HIS A 349 -6.10 -25.40 46.49
CA HIS A 349 -7.21 -25.98 47.24
C HIS A 349 -8.31 -26.56 46.32
N VAL A 350 -8.50 -25.97 45.14
CA VAL A 350 -9.54 -26.38 44.18
C VAL A 350 -9.01 -27.26 43.04
N LEU A 351 -7.70 -27.25 42.80
CA LEU A 351 -7.05 -28.04 41.75
C LEU A 351 -6.38 -29.31 42.31
N PRO A 352 -6.30 -30.39 41.52
CA PRO A 352 -5.55 -31.59 41.89
C PRO A 352 -4.07 -31.29 42.15
N ARG A 353 -3.39 -32.09 42.98
CA ARG A 353 -1.94 -31.93 43.26
C ARG A 353 -1.05 -31.98 42.01
N SER A 354 -1.49 -32.68 40.97
CA SER A 354 -0.77 -32.80 39.71
C SER A 354 -0.94 -31.60 38.77
N ALA A 355 -1.88 -30.69 39.07
CA ALA A 355 -2.11 -29.47 38.31
C ALA A 355 -1.01 -28.43 38.58
N SER A 356 -0.81 -27.51 37.63
CA SER A 356 0.05 -26.35 37.83
C SER A 356 -0.76 -25.16 38.35
N VAL A 357 -0.36 -24.59 39.49
CA VAL A 357 -0.91 -23.33 40.03
C VAL A 357 -0.09 -22.10 39.61
N LEU A 358 0.94 -22.30 38.77
CA LEU A 358 1.70 -21.22 38.15
C LEU A 358 0.95 -20.71 36.91
N ASN A 359 1.45 -19.65 36.28
CA ASN A 359 0.88 -19.15 35.03
C ASN A 359 1.74 -19.64 33.84
N PRO A 360 1.18 -20.36 32.85
CA PRO A 360 -0.22 -20.81 32.72
C PRO A 360 -0.68 -21.82 33.78
N VAL A 361 -1.93 -21.66 34.24
CA VAL A 361 -2.61 -22.59 35.16
C VAL A 361 -3.06 -23.80 34.36
N ASP A 362 -2.39 -24.94 34.58
CA ASP A 362 -2.72 -26.21 33.93
C ASP A 362 -3.73 -26.97 34.80
N VAL A 363 -4.98 -27.00 34.35
CA VAL A 363 -6.08 -27.69 35.06
C VAL A 363 -6.18 -29.17 34.72
N LEU A 364 -5.25 -29.71 33.93
CA LEU A 364 -5.18 -31.08 33.42
C LEU A 364 -6.25 -31.42 32.37
N GLY A 365 -5.98 -32.43 31.55
CA GLY A 365 -6.84 -32.82 30.42
C GLY A 365 -8.20 -33.40 30.81
N ASP A 366 -8.32 -33.97 32.01
CA ASP A 366 -9.58 -34.50 32.56
C ASP A 366 -10.47 -33.42 33.20
N ALA A 367 -10.12 -32.13 33.06
CA ALA A 367 -10.88 -31.03 33.63
C ALA A 367 -12.32 -30.99 33.10
N LEU A 368 -13.27 -31.02 34.04
CA LEU A 368 -14.68 -30.71 33.81
C LEU A 368 -14.93 -29.20 33.93
N ALA A 369 -16.14 -28.75 33.60
CA ALA A 369 -16.48 -27.32 33.56
C ALA A 369 -16.33 -26.62 34.93
N ASP A 370 -16.59 -27.32 36.03
CA ASP A 370 -16.49 -26.82 37.40
C ASP A 370 -15.04 -26.46 37.79
N ARG A 371 -14.06 -27.25 37.36
CA ARG A 371 -12.63 -27.00 37.62
C ARG A 371 -12.16 -25.72 36.93
N ILE A 372 -12.55 -25.52 35.67
CA ILE A 372 -12.25 -24.29 34.90
C ILE A 372 -12.95 -23.09 35.53
N LEU A 373 -14.22 -23.24 35.94
CA LEU A 373 -14.99 -22.21 36.62
C LEU A 373 -14.32 -21.74 37.91
N GLN A 374 -13.96 -22.67 38.81
CA GLN A 374 -13.33 -22.35 40.09
C GLN A 374 -11.99 -21.64 39.90
N ALA A 375 -11.15 -22.12 38.99
CA ALA A 375 -9.88 -21.45 38.66
C ALA A 375 -10.11 -20.04 38.09
N SER A 376 -11.08 -19.89 37.19
CA SER A 376 -11.43 -18.59 36.58
C SER A 376 -11.90 -17.58 37.63
N GLU A 377 -12.78 -17.97 38.55
CA GLU A 377 -13.26 -17.07 39.63
C GLU A 377 -12.11 -16.61 40.54
N ILE A 378 -11.16 -17.49 40.89
CA ILE A 378 -9.99 -17.12 41.70
C ILE A 378 -9.11 -16.12 40.95
N ILE A 379 -8.83 -16.35 39.66
CA ILE A 379 -7.99 -15.46 38.85
C ILE A 379 -8.66 -14.09 38.64
N LEU A 380 -9.98 -14.07 38.42
CA LEU A 380 -10.70 -12.81 38.19
C LEU A 380 -10.81 -11.97 39.47
N GLN A 381 -10.67 -12.55 40.66
CA GLN A 381 -10.63 -11.83 41.93
C GLN A 381 -9.25 -11.24 42.27
N THR A 382 -8.15 -11.81 41.78
CA THR A 382 -6.79 -11.35 42.18
C THR A 382 -6.34 -10.07 41.48
N ASN A 383 -5.70 -9.13 42.16
CA ASN A 383 -5.17 -7.92 41.53
C ASN A 383 -3.88 -8.14 40.71
N GLN A 384 -3.42 -9.39 40.59
CA GLN A 384 -2.21 -9.77 39.85
C GLN A 384 -2.42 -9.98 38.34
N ALA A 385 -3.68 -10.05 37.88
CA ALA A 385 -4.03 -10.27 36.48
C ALA A 385 -4.98 -9.17 35.98
N ASP A 386 -4.74 -8.70 34.76
CA ASP A 386 -5.51 -7.64 34.09
C ASP A 386 -6.44 -8.20 32.99
N ALA A 387 -6.18 -9.41 32.49
CA ALA A 387 -7.01 -10.18 31.56
C ALA A 387 -6.89 -11.68 31.83
N LEU A 388 -7.91 -12.44 31.43
CA LEU A 388 -7.92 -13.90 31.49
C LEU A 388 -8.09 -14.51 30.09
N LEU A 389 -7.20 -15.43 29.71
CA LEU A 389 -7.36 -16.32 28.56
C LEU A 389 -7.70 -17.74 29.06
N VAL A 390 -8.84 -18.29 28.62
CA VAL A 390 -9.23 -19.67 28.87
C VAL A 390 -9.03 -20.51 27.61
N ILE A 391 -8.11 -21.47 27.66
CA ILE A 391 -7.83 -22.39 26.57
C ILE A 391 -8.48 -23.73 26.87
N LEU A 392 -9.22 -24.25 25.89
CA LEU A 392 -9.85 -25.56 25.96
C LEU A 392 -9.50 -26.37 24.72
N THR A 393 -9.09 -27.62 24.95
CA THR A 393 -8.94 -28.65 23.92
C THR A 393 -9.94 -29.78 24.19
N PRO A 394 -10.56 -30.37 23.16
CA PRO A 394 -11.51 -31.46 23.35
C PRO A 394 -10.81 -32.73 23.83
N GLN A 395 -11.25 -33.28 24.96
CA GLN A 395 -10.95 -34.63 25.44
C GLN A 395 -12.27 -35.42 25.59
N ALA A 396 -12.19 -36.73 25.83
CA ALA A 396 -13.36 -37.60 25.88
C ALA A 396 -14.42 -37.19 26.94
N MET A 397 -13.99 -36.56 28.04
CA MET A 397 -14.84 -36.11 29.15
C MET A 397 -15.09 -34.60 29.18
N THR A 398 -14.54 -33.83 28.25
CA THR A 398 -14.61 -32.36 28.31
C THR A 398 -16.04 -31.85 28.10
N GLU A 399 -16.57 -31.12 29.07
CA GLU A 399 -17.91 -30.51 29.01
C GLU A 399 -17.85 -29.14 28.30
N ILE A 400 -17.70 -29.14 26.97
CA ILE A 400 -17.42 -27.94 26.16
C ILE A 400 -18.50 -26.85 26.32
N GLU A 401 -19.77 -27.18 26.04
CA GLU A 401 -20.89 -26.22 26.08
C GLU A 401 -21.11 -25.67 27.50
N LYS A 402 -21.05 -26.56 28.49
CA LYS A 402 -21.18 -26.18 29.91
C LYS A 402 -20.03 -25.30 30.37
N THR A 403 -18.80 -25.55 29.89
CA THR A 403 -17.66 -24.67 30.17
C THR A 403 -17.91 -23.28 29.59
N ALA A 404 -18.39 -23.17 28.35
CA ALA A 404 -18.76 -21.90 27.73
C ALA A 404 -19.83 -21.15 28.53
N GLU A 405 -20.87 -21.84 29.00
CA GLU A 405 -21.91 -21.26 29.86
C GLU A 405 -21.35 -20.79 31.21
N CYS A 406 -20.49 -21.58 31.86
CA CYS A 406 -19.83 -21.18 33.09
C CYS A 406 -19.01 -19.89 32.91
N ILE A 407 -18.22 -19.80 31.84
CA ILE A 407 -17.45 -18.58 31.54
C ILE A 407 -18.36 -17.38 31.29
N GLY A 408 -19.44 -17.54 30.51
CA GLY A 408 -20.42 -16.47 30.27
C GLY A 408 -21.18 -16.02 31.51
N ASN A 409 -21.35 -16.89 32.52
CA ASN A 409 -21.92 -16.51 33.81
C ASN A 409 -20.93 -15.78 34.71
N VAL A 410 -19.65 -16.15 34.64
CA VAL A 410 -18.56 -15.51 35.38
C VAL A 410 -18.26 -14.12 34.85
N SER A 411 -18.26 -13.92 33.54
CA SER A 411 -18.00 -12.61 32.93
C SER A 411 -18.98 -11.54 33.42
N LYS A 412 -20.23 -11.91 33.71
CA LYS A 412 -21.23 -10.99 34.28
C LYS A 412 -20.93 -10.55 35.72
N LYS A 413 -20.12 -11.32 36.46
CA LYS A 413 -19.76 -11.03 37.86
C LYS A 413 -18.51 -10.15 37.99
N TYR A 414 -17.61 -10.17 37.03
CA TYR A 414 -16.30 -9.53 37.11
C TYR A 414 -16.04 -8.60 35.92
N GLN A 415 -15.32 -7.50 36.16
CA GLN A 415 -15.07 -6.47 35.14
C GLN A 415 -13.80 -6.69 34.30
N LYS A 416 -13.00 -7.71 34.64
CA LYS A 416 -11.78 -8.02 33.88
C LYS A 416 -12.15 -8.77 32.60
N PRO A 417 -11.55 -8.41 31.46
CA PRO A 417 -11.92 -9.01 30.19
C PRO A 417 -11.49 -10.47 30.10
N ILE A 418 -12.36 -11.29 29.50
CA ILE A 418 -12.17 -12.73 29.33
C ILE A 418 -12.13 -13.05 27.84
N PHE A 419 -11.11 -13.81 27.44
CA PHE A 419 -10.95 -14.33 26.09
C PHE A 419 -10.90 -15.85 26.16
N CYS A 420 -11.41 -16.52 25.13
CA CYS A 420 -11.39 -17.98 25.06
C CYS A 420 -10.65 -18.46 23.81
N SER A 421 -9.98 -19.61 23.90
CA SER A 421 -9.49 -20.32 22.73
C SER A 421 -9.93 -21.77 22.81
N PHE A 422 -11.06 -22.10 22.17
CA PHE A 422 -11.57 -23.46 22.10
C PHE A 422 -11.01 -24.12 20.84
N ILE A 423 -9.90 -24.83 21.00
CA ILE A 423 -9.12 -25.35 19.88
C ILE A 423 -9.75 -26.65 19.38
N GLY A 424 -10.37 -26.60 18.20
CA GLY A 424 -10.99 -27.77 17.59
C GLY A 424 -11.73 -27.45 16.30
N GLY A 425 -12.65 -28.35 15.93
CA GLY A 425 -13.59 -28.17 14.81
C GLY A 425 -15.03 -28.42 15.25
N SER A 426 -15.68 -29.42 14.68
CA SER A 426 -17.09 -29.75 14.99
C SER A 426 -17.39 -29.92 16.48
N LEU A 427 -16.51 -30.58 17.23
CA LEU A 427 -16.70 -30.83 18.67
C LEU A 427 -16.80 -29.55 19.50
N VAL A 428 -16.06 -28.50 19.14
CA VAL A 428 -16.01 -27.25 19.92
C VAL A 428 -17.03 -26.21 19.46
N SER A 429 -17.59 -26.39 18.26
CA SER A 429 -18.47 -25.41 17.60
C SER A 429 -19.68 -24.97 18.44
N GLU A 430 -20.24 -25.91 19.22
CA GLU A 430 -21.36 -25.63 20.11
C GLU A 430 -20.95 -24.74 21.30
N GLY A 431 -19.78 -24.99 21.88
CA GLY A 431 -19.20 -24.11 22.89
C GLY A 431 -18.89 -22.72 22.34
N GLU A 432 -18.36 -22.61 21.12
CA GLU A 432 -18.11 -21.33 20.46
C GLU A 432 -19.40 -20.55 20.21
N ARG A 433 -20.47 -21.23 19.76
CA ARG A 433 -21.80 -20.63 19.61
C ARG A 433 -22.30 -20.06 20.94
N ARG A 434 -22.18 -20.85 22.02
CA ARG A 434 -22.57 -20.42 23.37
C ARG A 434 -21.74 -19.23 23.88
N LEU A 435 -20.43 -19.20 23.60
CA LEU A 435 -19.57 -18.05 23.92
C LEU A 435 -20.00 -16.79 23.15
N ASN A 436 -20.32 -16.91 21.86
CA ASN A 436 -20.82 -15.78 21.06
C ASN A 436 -22.15 -15.23 21.61
N GLU A 437 -23.09 -16.10 22.00
CA GLU A 437 -24.35 -15.68 22.66
C GLU A 437 -24.09 -14.92 23.98
N CYS A 438 -23.05 -15.32 24.71
CA CYS A 438 -22.59 -14.65 25.92
C CYS A 438 -21.68 -13.44 25.65
N LYS A 439 -21.43 -13.11 24.38
CA LYS A 439 -20.53 -12.03 23.95
C LYS A 439 -19.10 -12.19 24.48
N ILE A 440 -18.58 -13.43 24.51
CA ILE A 440 -17.20 -13.72 24.88
C ILE A 440 -16.39 -14.02 23.61
N PRO A 441 -15.33 -13.25 23.29
CA PRO A 441 -14.50 -13.51 22.13
C PRO A 441 -13.80 -14.88 22.21
N SER A 442 -14.14 -15.78 21.29
CA SER A 442 -13.53 -17.11 21.17
C SER A 442 -12.70 -17.27 19.90
N PHE A 443 -11.45 -17.74 20.02
CA PHE A 443 -10.51 -17.84 18.92
C PHE A 443 -10.15 -19.29 18.64
N ARG A 444 -9.86 -19.57 17.37
CA ARG A 444 -9.42 -20.89 16.93
C ARG A 444 -8.05 -21.27 17.53
N PHE A 445 -7.19 -20.27 17.74
CA PHE A 445 -5.83 -20.46 18.25
C PHE A 445 -5.49 -19.39 19.30
N PRO A 446 -4.70 -19.73 20.33
CA PRO A 446 -4.46 -18.86 21.47
C PRO A 446 -3.64 -17.61 21.11
N GLU A 447 -2.70 -17.70 20.18
CA GLU A 447 -1.92 -16.54 19.71
C GLU A 447 -2.79 -15.43 19.10
N ARG A 448 -3.95 -15.78 18.51
CA ARG A 448 -4.91 -14.79 18.00
C ARG A 448 -5.64 -14.05 19.11
N ALA A 449 -6.00 -14.77 20.17
CA ALA A 449 -6.58 -14.17 21.37
C ALA A 449 -5.59 -13.20 22.03
N ILE A 450 -4.33 -13.62 22.14
CA ILE A 450 -3.26 -12.78 22.68
C ILE A 450 -2.99 -11.56 21.80
N PHE A 451 -2.98 -11.69 20.48
CA PHE A 451 -2.89 -10.55 19.55
C PHE A 451 -4.02 -9.53 19.78
N ALA A 452 -5.25 -10.00 20.00
CA ALA A 452 -6.38 -9.12 20.32
C ALA A 452 -6.17 -8.39 21.65
N ILE A 453 -5.80 -9.11 22.72
CA ILE A 453 -5.49 -8.54 24.04
C ILE A 453 -4.37 -7.49 23.92
N GLY A 454 -3.29 -7.81 23.20
CA GLY A 454 -2.14 -6.93 22.99
C GLY A 454 -2.50 -5.66 22.22
N SER A 455 -3.37 -5.79 21.22
CA SER A 455 -3.88 -4.65 20.45
C SER A 455 -4.78 -3.74 21.31
N MET A 456 -5.67 -4.32 22.13
CA MET A 456 -6.52 -3.58 23.06
C MET A 456 -5.69 -2.85 24.14
N TRP A 457 -4.66 -3.51 24.67
CA TRP A 457 -3.72 -2.90 25.62
C TRP A 457 -2.95 -1.74 25.00
N ARG A 458 -2.39 -1.90 23.78
CA ARG A 458 -1.67 -0.84 23.07
C ARG A 458 -2.56 0.38 22.83
N TRP A 459 -3.81 0.19 22.42
CA TRP A 459 -4.78 1.27 22.30
C TRP A 459 -5.03 1.98 23.64
N ARG A 460 -5.24 1.22 24.73
CA ARG A 460 -5.46 1.82 26.06
C ARG A 460 -4.24 2.59 26.55
N LYS A 461 -3.03 2.10 26.29
CA LYS A 461 -1.78 2.80 26.58
C LYS A 461 -1.72 4.12 25.81
N TYR A 462 -2.04 4.13 24.52
CA TYR A 462 -2.11 5.34 23.71
C TYR A 462 -3.15 6.36 24.22
N GLN A 463 -4.28 5.88 24.74
CA GLN A 463 -5.29 6.74 25.36
C GLN A 463 -4.75 7.44 26.63
N LYS A 464 -4.02 6.70 27.47
CA LYS A 464 -3.42 7.21 28.72
C LYS A 464 -2.15 8.02 28.53
N GLU A 465 -1.42 7.82 27.42
CA GLU A 465 -0.32 8.69 27.05
C GLU A 465 -0.89 10.09 26.86
N GLU A 466 -0.68 10.93 27.89
CA GLU A 466 -0.87 12.36 27.78
C GLU A 466 -0.13 12.77 26.52
N THR A 467 -0.81 13.52 25.66
CA THR A 467 -0.11 14.32 24.67
C THR A 467 0.76 15.23 25.52
N VAL A 468 1.99 14.80 25.81
CA VAL A 468 3.01 15.67 26.36
C VAL A 468 3.08 16.75 25.30
N SER A 469 2.34 17.83 25.56
CA SER A 469 2.58 19.11 24.95
C SER A 469 3.97 19.40 25.44
N ALA A 470 4.96 18.87 24.72
CA ALA A 470 6.33 19.28 24.86
C ALA A 470 6.21 20.77 24.70
N THR A 471 6.40 21.47 25.82
CA THR A 471 6.73 22.88 25.81
C THR A 471 7.62 23.07 24.61
N ASN A 472 7.13 23.84 23.65
CA ASN A 472 7.88 24.28 22.50
C ASN A 472 9.17 24.90 23.05
N GLU A 473 10.22 24.11 23.28
CA GLU A 473 11.57 24.53 23.00
C GLU A 473 11.63 24.60 21.47
N ALA A 474 10.88 25.56 20.93
CA ALA A 474 10.99 25.96 19.57
C ALA A 474 12.45 26.36 19.46
N LEU A 475 13.25 25.53 18.79
CA LEU A 475 14.50 25.95 18.19
C LEU A 475 14.20 27.30 17.53
N SER A 476 14.66 28.36 18.18
CA SER A 476 14.23 29.76 17.98
C SER A 476 14.77 30.36 16.70
N THR A 477 15.63 29.62 15.99
CA THR A 477 16.16 30.03 14.70
C THR A 477 15.09 29.88 13.62
N GLN A 478 14.46 31.00 13.28
CA GLN A 478 13.67 31.15 12.07
C GLN A 478 14.54 30.85 10.85
N THR A 479 14.06 29.98 9.97
CA THR A 479 14.59 29.84 8.61
C THR A 479 14.55 31.20 7.93
N ASN A 480 15.69 31.73 7.52
CA ASN A 480 15.73 33.04 6.89
C ASN A 480 15.26 32.96 5.43
N LEU A 481 13.94 33.09 5.24
CA LEU A 481 13.29 32.97 3.94
C LEU A 481 13.71 34.06 2.94
N GLU A 482 14.22 35.20 3.40
CA GLU A 482 14.67 36.29 2.51
C GLU A 482 15.84 35.87 1.61
N TYR A 483 16.75 35.03 2.13
CA TYR A 483 17.87 34.51 1.33
C TYR A 483 17.50 33.29 0.49
N ILE A 484 16.43 32.57 0.88
CA ILE A 484 16.05 31.30 0.25
C ILE A 484 15.12 31.51 -0.94
N LYS A 485 14.11 32.38 -0.81
CA LYS A 485 13.11 32.61 -1.88
C LYS A 485 13.74 33.01 -3.23
N PRO A 486 14.69 33.96 -3.30
CA PRO A 486 15.28 34.36 -4.57
C PRO A 486 16.01 33.21 -5.29
N ILE A 487 16.59 32.27 -4.54
CA ILE A 487 17.29 31.10 -5.09
C ILE A 487 16.29 30.17 -5.76
N ILE A 488 15.17 29.88 -5.09
CA ILE A 488 14.12 29.00 -5.58
C ILE A 488 13.42 29.62 -6.78
N GLU A 489 13.02 30.89 -6.69
CA GLU A 489 12.36 31.62 -7.77
C GLU A 489 13.24 31.64 -9.03
N LYS A 490 14.55 31.93 -8.89
CA LYS A 490 15.50 31.90 -10.00
C LYS A 490 15.63 30.50 -10.61
N ALA A 491 15.65 29.45 -9.80
CA ALA A 491 15.71 28.08 -10.29
C ALA A 491 14.45 27.69 -11.06
N MET A 492 13.27 28.01 -10.53
CA MET A 492 11.99 27.73 -11.18
C MET A 492 11.82 28.53 -12.48
N GLN A 493 12.15 29.82 -12.48
CA GLN A 493 12.11 30.67 -13.68
C GLN A 493 13.04 30.19 -14.78
N SER A 494 14.16 29.55 -14.42
CA SER A 494 15.08 28.92 -15.38
C SER A 494 14.70 27.48 -15.76
N GLY A 495 13.51 27.01 -15.35
CA GLY A 495 13.02 25.67 -15.65
C GLY A 495 13.79 24.54 -14.95
N ARG A 496 14.64 24.85 -13.96
CA ARG A 496 15.47 23.86 -13.26
C ARG A 496 14.65 23.14 -12.20
N LYS A 497 14.63 21.80 -12.27
CA LYS A 497 13.97 20.92 -11.30
C LYS A 497 14.83 20.63 -10.06
N VAL A 498 16.13 20.88 -10.13
CA VAL A 498 17.10 20.52 -9.10
C VAL A 498 18.01 21.71 -8.83
N LEU A 499 18.21 22.02 -7.55
CA LEU A 499 19.17 23.03 -7.12
C LEU A 499 20.58 22.46 -7.17
N ASN A 500 21.57 23.29 -7.51
CA ASN A 500 22.96 22.88 -7.39
C ASN A 500 23.41 22.86 -5.91
N ASN A 501 24.56 22.23 -5.63
CA ASN A 501 25.05 22.09 -4.24
C ASN A 501 25.30 23.43 -3.55
N VAL A 502 25.63 24.49 -4.28
CA VAL A 502 25.90 25.81 -3.69
C VAL A 502 24.61 26.42 -3.18
N GLU A 503 23.57 26.39 -4.02
CA GLU A 503 22.23 26.82 -3.68
C GLU A 503 21.68 26.02 -2.49
N GLY A 504 21.85 24.69 -2.51
CA GLY A 504 21.47 23.82 -1.40
C GLY A 504 22.20 24.14 -0.09
N ASN A 505 23.52 24.36 -0.14
CA ASN A 505 24.32 24.73 1.03
C ASN A 505 23.89 26.08 1.62
N ILE A 506 23.53 27.06 0.78
CA ILE A 506 23.01 28.35 1.25
C ILE A 506 21.68 28.15 1.99
N ILE A 507 20.80 27.30 1.46
CA ILE A 507 19.52 26.97 2.11
C ILE A 507 19.75 26.31 3.48
N LEU A 508 20.66 25.33 3.56
CA LEU A 508 21.01 24.66 4.82
C LEU A 508 21.56 25.65 5.86
N LEU A 509 22.56 26.45 5.48
CA LEU A 509 23.16 27.47 6.35
C LEU A 509 22.13 28.52 6.82
N SER A 510 21.28 29.00 5.91
CA SER A 510 20.21 29.98 6.20
C SER A 510 19.12 29.39 7.11
N SER A 511 19.14 28.07 7.31
CA SER A 511 18.23 27.33 8.19
C SER A 511 18.92 26.84 9.47
N GLY A 512 20.18 27.26 9.70
CA GLY A 512 20.97 26.87 10.87
C GLY A 512 21.46 25.42 10.83
N ILE A 513 21.50 24.78 9.66
CA ILE A 513 22.06 23.44 9.50
C ILE A 513 23.56 23.58 9.20
N PRO A 514 24.46 23.06 10.07
CA PRO A 514 25.89 23.18 9.86
C PRO A 514 26.34 22.40 8.62
N ILE A 515 27.19 23.02 7.80
CA ILE A 515 27.92 22.37 6.71
C ILE A 515 29.43 22.50 6.98
N PRO A 516 30.27 21.58 6.48
CA PRO A 516 31.72 21.80 6.52
C PRO A 516 32.07 23.08 5.74
N ALA A 517 33.18 23.74 6.10
CA ALA A 517 33.66 24.90 5.35
C ALA A 517 33.74 24.54 3.86
N THR A 518 33.13 25.34 2.99
CA THR A 518 32.92 25.00 1.58
C THR A 518 33.05 26.23 0.68
N LYS A 519 33.70 26.10 -0.47
CA LYS A 519 33.87 27.19 -1.45
C LYS A 519 33.86 26.68 -2.89
N ILE A 520 33.30 27.46 -3.82
CA ILE A 520 33.52 27.23 -5.26
C ILE A 520 34.83 27.87 -5.67
N VAL A 521 35.64 27.12 -6.39
CA VAL A 521 36.99 27.53 -6.80
C VAL A 521 37.08 27.48 -8.32
N SER A 522 37.51 28.59 -8.92
CA SER A 522 37.69 28.70 -10.38
C SER A 522 39.08 28.26 -10.83
N ASP A 523 40.06 28.32 -9.92
CA ASP A 523 41.48 28.05 -10.20
C ASP A 523 42.17 27.38 -9.00
N MET A 524 43.36 26.85 -9.27
CA MET A 524 44.19 26.14 -8.29
C MET A 524 44.65 27.04 -7.14
N ASN A 525 44.91 28.33 -7.39
CA ASN A 525 45.37 29.24 -6.33
C ASN A 525 44.29 29.45 -5.27
N GLN A 526 43.03 29.55 -5.67
CA GLN A 526 41.91 29.61 -4.74
C GLN A 526 41.74 28.31 -3.95
N ALA A 527 41.94 27.14 -4.57
CA ALA A 527 41.90 25.85 -3.89
C ALA A 527 43.02 25.72 -2.84
N LYS A 528 44.26 26.12 -3.18
CA LYS A 528 45.40 26.13 -2.25
C LYS A 528 45.18 27.09 -1.08
N ASN A 529 44.70 28.30 -1.36
CA ASN A 529 44.41 29.28 -0.30
C ASN A 529 43.33 28.78 0.66
N PHE A 530 42.30 28.10 0.13
CA PHE A 530 41.28 27.46 0.96
C PHE A 530 41.88 26.37 1.86
N ALA A 531 42.67 25.46 1.30
CA ALA A 531 43.28 24.37 2.06
C ALA A 531 44.26 24.87 3.14
N ARG A 532 45.07 25.90 2.85
CA ARG A 532 45.96 26.54 3.83
C ARG A 532 45.19 27.25 4.95
N GLY A 533 44.05 27.85 4.63
CA GLY A 533 43.23 28.59 5.59
C GLY A 533 42.40 27.71 6.52
N TYR A 534 41.81 26.62 5.99
CA TYR A 534 40.93 25.72 6.75
C TYR A 534 41.62 24.42 7.22
N GLY A 535 42.84 24.17 6.77
CA GLY A 535 43.65 23.00 7.11
C GLY A 535 43.28 21.73 6.31
N TRP A 536 44.19 20.77 6.32
CA TRP A 536 44.06 19.46 5.69
C TRP A 536 43.34 18.44 6.61
N PRO A 537 42.76 17.34 6.09
CA PRO A 537 42.52 17.09 4.67
C PRO A 537 41.31 17.85 4.11
N VAL A 538 41.22 17.96 2.78
CA VAL A 538 40.13 18.59 2.02
C VAL A 538 39.52 17.63 1.00
N VAL A 539 38.36 18.00 0.47
CA VAL A 539 37.62 17.25 -0.56
C VAL A 539 37.38 18.15 -1.76
N LEU A 540 37.61 17.63 -2.96
CA LEU A 540 37.19 18.26 -4.21
C LEU A 540 35.98 17.54 -4.80
N LYS A 541 34.96 18.29 -5.22
CA LYS A 541 33.69 17.79 -5.77
C LYS A 541 33.27 18.57 -7.01
N ILE A 542 32.61 17.91 -7.96
CA ILE A 542 31.92 18.57 -9.07
C ILE A 542 30.53 19.02 -8.61
N SER A 543 30.20 20.29 -8.84
CA SER A 543 28.88 20.87 -8.59
C SER A 543 28.24 21.26 -9.91
N SER A 544 27.09 20.65 -10.23
CA SER A 544 26.24 20.97 -11.37
C SER A 544 24.78 20.66 -11.03
N SER A 545 23.85 21.46 -11.56
CA SER A 545 22.40 21.24 -11.48
C SER A 545 21.92 20.07 -12.36
N ARG A 546 22.75 19.59 -13.28
CA ARG A 546 22.45 18.53 -14.26
C ARG A 546 23.10 17.18 -13.94
N LEU A 547 23.83 17.10 -12.82
CA LEU A 547 24.58 15.91 -12.41
C LEU A 547 24.07 15.39 -11.05
N LEU A 548 23.27 14.32 -11.08
CA LEU A 548 22.64 13.72 -9.89
C LEU A 548 23.58 12.78 -9.11
N HIS A 549 24.37 11.94 -9.81
CA HIS A 549 25.28 10.96 -9.18
C HIS A 549 26.74 11.30 -9.52
N LYS A 550 27.37 12.10 -8.67
CA LYS A 550 28.75 12.59 -8.89
C LYS A 550 29.81 11.53 -8.61
N THR A 551 29.58 10.68 -7.62
CA THR A 551 30.51 9.62 -7.22
C THR A 551 30.72 8.61 -8.35
N ASP A 552 29.65 8.27 -9.07
CA ASP A 552 29.66 7.28 -10.17
C ASP A 552 30.55 7.68 -11.35
N ILE A 553 30.76 8.98 -11.55
CA ILE A 553 31.65 9.50 -12.59
C ILE A 553 33.05 9.86 -12.07
N GLY A 554 33.36 9.51 -10.82
CA GLY A 554 34.61 9.93 -10.16
C GLY A 554 34.68 11.43 -9.87
N GLY A 555 33.54 12.09 -9.75
CA GLY A 555 33.40 13.53 -9.53
C GLY A 555 33.59 13.99 -8.08
N VAL A 556 34.02 13.09 -7.18
CA VAL A 556 34.32 13.37 -5.76
C VAL A 556 35.66 12.72 -5.42
N ILE A 557 36.59 13.50 -4.86
CA ILE A 557 37.90 13.05 -4.40
C ILE A 557 38.11 13.54 -2.96
N THR A 558 38.18 12.60 -2.02
CA THR A 558 38.29 12.82 -0.57
C THR A 558 39.70 12.59 -0.05
N GLN A 559 39.96 12.90 1.23
CA GLN A 559 41.23 12.64 1.92
C GLN A 559 42.47 13.31 1.30
N ILE A 560 42.29 14.43 0.61
CA ILE A 560 43.40 15.19 0.02
C ILE A 560 44.16 15.85 1.17
N SER A 561 45.39 15.41 1.42
CA SER A 561 46.15 15.71 2.63
C SER A 561 47.27 16.75 2.43
N ASP A 562 47.63 17.05 1.19
CA ASP A 562 48.65 18.03 0.85
C ASP A 562 48.42 18.69 -0.53
N GLU A 563 49.32 19.63 -0.89
CA GLU A 563 49.23 20.38 -2.14
C GLU A 563 49.46 19.52 -3.40
N GLU A 564 50.25 18.45 -3.31
CA GLU A 564 50.53 17.57 -4.45
C GLU A 564 49.31 16.72 -4.76
N GLU A 565 48.70 16.12 -3.75
CA GLU A 565 47.43 15.41 -3.87
C GLU A 565 46.32 16.34 -4.37
N LEU A 566 46.30 17.61 -3.95
CA LEU A 566 45.32 18.58 -4.42
C LEU A 566 45.48 18.88 -5.91
N GLN A 567 46.71 19.00 -6.39
CA GLN A 567 47.01 19.19 -7.81
C GLN A 567 46.53 17.99 -8.64
N ASN A 568 46.89 16.78 -8.21
CA ASN A 568 46.48 15.53 -8.86
C ASN A 568 44.95 15.39 -8.91
N ALA A 569 44.27 15.71 -7.80
CA ALA A 569 42.81 15.67 -7.71
C ALA A 569 42.14 16.70 -8.64
N TRP A 570 42.70 17.90 -8.74
CA TRP A 570 42.18 18.95 -9.62
C TRP A 570 42.28 18.58 -11.10
N ASP A 571 43.43 18.08 -11.53
CA ASP A 571 43.67 17.70 -12.92
C ASP A 571 42.73 16.54 -13.32
N LYS A 572 42.55 15.58 -12.41
CA LYS A 572 41.58 14.49 -12.57
C LYS A 572 40.15 15.01 -12.73
N LEU A 573 39.70 15.93 -11.87
CA LEU A 573 38.34 16.49 -12.01
C LEU A 573 38.17 17.33 -13.27
N ARG A 574 39.19 18.07 -13.70
CA ARG A 574 39.16 18.80 -14.98
C ARG A 574 39.03 17.86 -16.17
N GLN A 575 39.71 16.72 -16.14
CA GLN A 575 39.56 15.68 -17.14
C GLN A 575 38.15 15.07 -17.14
N VAL A 576 37.59 14.76 -15.96
CA VAL A 576 36.21 14.28 -15.82
C VAL A 576 35.24 15.29 -16.43
N ILE A 577 35.35 16.58 -16.08
CA ILE A 577 34.50 17.65 -16.63
C ILE A 577 34.64 17.75 -18.15
N GLY A 578 35.87 17.63 -18.69
CA GLY A 578 36.13 17.67 -20.13
C GLY A 578 35.42 16.57 -20.92
N ASN A 579 35.18 15.42 -20.30
CA ASN A 579 34.51 14.26 -20.89
C ASN A 579 32.98 14.28 -20.75
N LEU A 580 32.41 15.27 -20.03
CA LEU A 580 30.96 15.41 -19.89
C LEU A 580 30.33 15.99 -21.16
N GLN A 581 29.03 15.72 -21.35
CA GLN A 581 28.24 16.34 -22.41
C GLN A 581 28.29 17.87 -22.32
N PRO A 582 28.28 18.60 -23.45
CA PRO A 582 28.44 20.06 -23.46
C PRO A 582 27.52 20.79 -22.49
N GLU A 583 26.25 20.40 -22.42
CA GLU A 583 25.29 21.04 -21.52
C GLU A 583 25.62 20.85 -20.03
N ILE A 584 26.23 19.73 -19.64
CA ILE A 584 26.63 19.47 -18.25
C ILE A 584 27.98 20.14 -17.96
N ARG A 585 28.91 20.07 -18.92
CA ARG A 585 30.25 20.65 -18.82
C ARG A 585 30.19 22.16 -18.59
N ASP A 586 29.32 22.86 -19.29
CA ASP A 586 29.22 24.33 -19.21
C ASP A 586 28.58 24.80 -17.89
N ASP A 587 27.85 23.92 -17.18
CA ASP A 587 27.29 24.16 -15.84
C ASP A 587 28.20 23.66 -14.70
N ALA A 588 29.19 22.80 -15.00
CA ALA A 588 30.03 22.15 -14.00
C ALA A 588 31.07 23.08 -13.38
N LYS A 589 31.06 23.16 -12.04
CA LYS A 589 32.04 23.92 -11.24
C LYS A 589 32.77 23.00 -10.27
N ILE A 590 34.01 23.35 -9.91
CA ILE A 590 34.76 22.64 -8.88
C ILE A 590 34.48 23.30 -7.52
N GLN A 591 34.08 22.47 -6.56
CA GLN A 591 33.83 22.82 -5.18
C GLN A 591 34.93 22.21 -4.30
N ILE A 592 35.52 23.01 -3.42
CA ILE A 592 36.41 22.54 -2.37
C ILE A 592 35.70 22.61 -1.02
N GLN A 593 35.89 21.60 -0.18
CA GLN A 593 35.25 21.48 1.12
C GLN A 593 36.24 20.92 2.15
N LYS A 594 36.16 21.35 3.41
CA LYS A 594 36.93 20.73 4.50
C LYS A 594 36.44 19.31 4.73
N ASP A 595 37.37 18.35 4.74
CA ASP A 595 37.05 16.96 5.04
C ASP A 595 36.81 16.79 6.55
N ILE A 596 35.69 16.16 6.91
CA ILE A 596 35.32 15.87 8.30
C ILE A 596 35.73 14.42 8.59
N THR A 597 36.86 14.27 9.28
CA THR A 597 37.38 12.97 9.68
C THR A 597 36.78 12.51 11.01
N ASN A 598 36.68 11.19 11.22
CA ASN A 598 36.25 10.56 12.48
C ASN A 598 34.78 10.82 12.89
N GLY A 599 33.83 10.53 12.00
CA GLY A 599 32.41 10.55 12.31
C GLY A 599 31.63 9.39 11.70
N VAL A 600 30.38 9.23 12.12
CA VAL A 600 29.44 8.23 11.58
C VAL A 600 28.57 8.88 10.52
N GLU A 601 28.48 8.24 9.35
CA GLU A 601 27.64 8.68 8.25
C GLU A 601 26.18 8.25 8.46
N VAL A 602 25.28 9.21 8.49
CA VAL A 602 23.82 9.01 8.54
C VAL A 602 23.17 9.75 7.37
N ILE A 603 21.94 9.38 7.02
CA ILE A 603 21.13 10.07 6.01
C ILE A 603 19.89 10.66 6.69
N ALA A 604 19.52 11.88 6.30
CA ALA A 604 18.21 12.42 6.59
C ALA A 604 17.65 13.11 5.36
N GLY A 605 16.38 12.90 5.08
CA GLY A 605 15.71 13.54 3.95
C GLY A 605 14.23 13.75 4.21
N VAL A 606 13.61 14.69 3.51
CA VAL A 606 12.18 14.92 3.52
C VAL A 606 11.69 14.83 2.08
N LYS A 607 10.61 14.08 1.87
CA LYS A 607 9.93 13.96 0.58
C LYS A 607 8.44 14.18 0.74
N ARG A 608 7.81 14.80 -0.25
CA ARG A 608 6.36 14.91 -0.32
C ARG A 608 5.76 13.62 -0.89
N ASP A 609 5.06 12.89 -0.03
CA ASP A 609 4.15 11.80 -0.40
C ASP A 609 2.82 12.39 -0.90
N PRO A 610 2.24 11.84 -1.99
CA PRO A 610 1.00 12.36 -2.57
C PRO A 610 -0.22 12.22 -1.66
N THR A 611 -0.23 11.27 -0.72
CA THR A 611 -1.37 11.02 0.17
C THR A 611 -1.18 11.71 1.51
N PHE A 612 0.00 11.59 2.12
CA PHE A 612 0.28 12.01 3.49
C PHE A 612 1.08 13.30 3.62
N GLY A 613 1.51 13.90 2.51
CA GLY A 613 2.30 15.13 2.52
C GLY A 613 3.76 14.89 2.90
N LEU A 614 4.34 15.72 3.76
CA LEU A 614 5.78 15.67 4.02
C LEU A 614 6.17 14.51 4.95
N VAL A 615 7.02 13.62 4.43
CA VAL A 615 7.58 12.45 5.12
C VAL A 615 9.08 12.63 5.28
N LEU A 616 9.56 12.56 6.51
CA LEU A 616 10.97 12.53 6.86
C LEU A 616 11.48 11.08 6.89
N LEU A 617 12.67 10.87 6.34
CA LEU A 617 13.46 9.65 6.37
C LEU A 617 14.72 9.87 7.22
N PHE A 618 15.07 8.89 8.06
CA PHE A 618 16.34 8.81 8.77
C PHE A 618 16.93 7.38 8.69
N GLY A 619 18.25 7.28 8.57
CA GLY A 619 18.92 5.99 8.44
C GLY A 619 20.45 6.04 8.41
N ALA A 620 21.05 4.89 8.12
CA ALA A 620 22.47 4.79 7.80
C ALA A 620 22.78 5.50 6.47
N GLY A 621 23.82 6.34 6.45
CA GLY A 621 24.18 7.18 5.30
C GLY A 621 25.49 6.78 4.63
N GLY A 622 25.82 7.50 3.56
CA GLY A 622 27.07 7.33 2.80
C GLY A 622 27.24 5.91 2.30
N THR A 623 28.43 5.33 2.49
CA THR A 623 28.73 3.97 1.98
C THR A 623 27.91 2.87 2.65
N LEU A 624 27.46 3.09 3.90
CA LEU A 624 26.65 2.13 4.64
C LEU A 624 25.19 2.10 4.16
N ALA A 625 24.71 3.13 3.48
CA ALA A 625 23.34 3.21 2.97
C ALA A 625 23.01 2.06 1.98
N GLU A 626 24.00 1.59 1.20
CA GLU A 626 23.82 0.48 0.26
C GLU A 626 23.87 -0.90 0.95
N LEU A 627 24.56 -0.99 2.10
CA LEU A 627 24.81 -2.25 2.80
C LEU A 627 23.77 -2.54 3.88
N ILE A 628 23.20 -1.51 4.50
CA ILE A 628 22.27 -1.62 5.62
C ILE A 628 20.91 -1.04 5.22
N VAL A 629 19.89 -1.91 5.15
CA VAL A 629 18.50 -1.45 5.03
C VAL A 629 18.04 -0.89 6.39
N ASP A 630 18.32 0.40 6.60
CA ASP A 630 17.95 1.19 7.78
C ASP A 630 17.12 2.40 7.33
N ARG A 631 15.82 2.19 7.11
CA ARG A 631 14.89 3.24 6.65
C ARG A 631 13.83 3.46 7.73
N ASN A 632 13.93 4.57 8.45
CA ASN A 632 12.97 4.95 9.49
C ASN A 632 12.23 6.19 9.03
N LEU A 633 10.91 6.17 9.06
CA LEU A 633 10.05 7.20 8.50
C LEU A 633 9.23 7.92 9.58
N HIS A 634 8.98 9.21 9.40
CA HIS A 634 8.14 10.01 10.28
C HIS A 634 7.40 11.08 9.47
N LEU A 635 6.16 11.44 9.84
CA LEU A 635 5.45 12.55 9.20
C LEU A 635 5.82 13.88 9.82
N LEU A 636 5.79 14.98 9.06
CA LEU A 636 5.98 16.31 9.62
C LEU A 636 4.67 16.93 10.13
N PRO A 637 4.70 17.79 11.17
CA PRO A 637 5.87 18.28 11.90
C PRO A 637 6.54 17.22 12.79
N ILE A 638 7.84 17.40 13.04
CA ILE A 638 8.61 16.58 13.99
C ILE A 638 9.22 17.45 15.09
N GLU A 639 9.12 17.00 16.33
CA GLU A 639 9.73 17.62 17.51
C GLU A 639 11.01 16.87 17.94
N ILE A 640 11.82 17.48 18.82
CA ILE A 640 13.06 16.86 19.33
C ILE A 640 12.80 15.51 20.00
N SER A 641 11.73 15.40 20.78
CA SER A 641 11.33 14.15 21.45
C SER A 641 11.03 13.02 20.44
N GLN A 642 10.42 13.36 19.31
CA GLN A 642 10.09 12.46 18.22
C GLN A 642 11.32 12.13 17.37
N ALA A 643 12.18 13.11 17.07
CA ALA A 643 13.45 12.90 16.41
C ALA A 643 14.35 11.94 17.20
N ARG A 644 14.36 12.07 18.54
CA ARG A 644 15.06 11.12 19.43
C ARG A 644 14.53 9.70 19.27
N LYS A 645 13.20 9.51 19.27
CA LYS A 645 12.58 8.18 19.06
C LYS A 645 12.89 7.62 17.67
N LEU A 646 12.81 8.45 16.64
CA LEU A 646 13.12 8.08 15.26
C LEU A 646 14.57 7.59 15.11
N VAL A 647 15.52 8.32 15.70
CA VAL A 647 16.93 7.91 15.70
C VAL A 647 17.13 6.64 16.53
N GLN A 648 16.49 6.51 17.69
CA GLN A 648 16.58 5.30 18.53
C GLN A 648 16.08 4.02 17.85
N GLN A 649 15.10 4.14 16.96
CA GLN A 649 14.57 3.02 16.17
C GLN A 649 15.52 2.54 15.08
N SER A 650 16.46 3.39 14.66
CA SER A 650 17.42 3.07 13.61
C SER A 650 18.42 2.01 14.04
N LYS A 651 18.86 1.18 13.09
CA LYS A 651 19.91 0.17 13.33
C LYS A 651 21.25 0.84 13.64
N ILE A 652 21.51 2.00 13.01
CA ILE A 652 22.74 2.78 13.22
C ILE A 652 22.83 3.38 14.63
N PHE A 653 21.73 3.45 15.39
CA PHE A 653 21.72 3.99 16.76
C PHE A 653 22.71 3.30 17.70
N SER A 654 22.89 1.98 17.54
CA SER A 654 23.84 1.20 18.32
C SER A 654 25.29 1.69 18.20
N ILE A 655 25.65 2.26 17.04
CA ILE A 655 26.95 2.89 16.79
C ILE A 655 26.95 4.31 17.36
N LEU A 656 25.88 5.08 17.11
CA LEU A 656 25.77 6.47 17.56
C LEU A 656 25.78 6.63 19.09
N LYS A 657 25.29 5.63 19.85
CA LYS A 657 25.34 5.64 21.33
C LYS A 657 26.75 5.32 21.89
N GLY A 658 27.68 4.92 21.04
CA GLY A 658 29.02 4.47 21.44
C GLY A 658 29.09 2.95 21.53
N TYR A 659 29.67 2.32 20.51
CA TYR A 659 29.85 0.87 20.45
C TYR A 659 30.89 0.40 21.48
N ARG A 660 30.62 -0.70 22.20
CA ARG A 660 31.51 -1.31 23.22
C ARG A 660 32.04 -0.35 24.30
N GLY A 661 31.20 0.57 24.79
CA GLY A 661 31.58 1.49 25.87
C GLY A 661 32.33 2.75 25.41
N GLY A 662 32.38 3.01 24.10
CA GLY A 662 32.82 4.31 23.56
C GLY A 662 31.90 5.46 23.96
N SER A 663 32.39 6.70 23.85
CA SER A 663 31.58 7.89 24.11
C SER A 663 30.46 8.02 23.07
N PRO A 664 29.26 8.48 23.47
CA PRO A 664 28.19 8.76 22.53
C PRO A 664 28.59 9.90 21.59
N TYR A 665 28.15 9.82 20.34
CA TYR A 665 28.28 10.89 19.37
C TYR A 665 27.37 12.09 19.73
N ALA A 666 27.49 13.20 19.02
CA ALA A 666 26.72 14.44 19.23
C ALA A 666 25.23 14.30 18.86
N LEU A 667 24.52 13.43 19.58
CA LEU A 667 23.13 13.06 19.33
C LEU A 667 22.17 14.25 19.43
N ASP A 668 22.37 15.16 20.39
CA ASP A 668 21.49 16.32 20.53
C ASP A 668 21.58 17.26 19.31
N ARG A 669 22.78 17.44 18.75
CA ARG A 669 22.99 18.19 17.50
C ARG A 669 22.32 17.51 16.31
N LEU A 670 22.36 16.17 16.26
CA LEU A 670 21.66 15.40 15.22
C LEU A 670 20.14 15.60 15.30
N TYR A 671 19.55 15.57 16.50
CA TYR A 671 18.11 15.80 16.68
C TYR A 671 17.73 17.21 16.24
N GLU A 672 18.51 18.23 16.61
CA GLU A 672 18.30 19.61 16.14
C GLU A 672 18.34 19.70 14.61
N LEU A 673 19.32 19.06 13.97
CA LEU A 673 19.46 19.05 12.51
C LEU A 673 18.23 18.42 11.83
N ILE A 674 17.76 17.27 12.31
CA ILE A 674 16.56 16.58 11.79
C ILE A 674 15.33 17.50 11.89
N VAL A 675 15.13 18.15 13.03
CA VAL A 675 14.00 19.08 13.23
C VAL A 675 14.13 20.30 12.32
N ARG A 676 15.33 20.88 12.18
CA ARG A 676 15.58 22.01 11.27
C ARG A 676 15.31 21.61 9.82
N LEU A 677 15.75 20.43 9.39
CA LEU A 677 15.49 19.89 8.04
C LEU A 677 13.99 19.77 7.77
N GLY A 678 13.22 19.27 8.73
CA GLY A 678 11.76 19.24 8.66
C GLY A 678 11.16 20.63 8.49
N LYS A 679 11.59 21.61 9.30
CA LYS A 679 11.14 23.00 9.20
C LYS A 679 11.44 23.64 7.84
N VAL A 680 12.59 23.33 7.22
CA VAL A 680 12.92 23.80 5.86
C VAL A 680 11.86 23.34 4.87
N ALA A 681 11.58 22.03 4.82
CA ALA A 681 10.61 21.47 3.90
C ALA A 681 9.17 21.98 4.16
N GLN A 682 8.81 22.25 5.42
CA GLN A 682 7.51 22.82 5.78
C GLN A 682 7.36 24.29 5.38
N SER A 683 8.44 25.07 5.48
CA SER A 683 8.42 26.52 5.22
C SER A 683 8.48 26.86 3.74
N ILE A 684 8.82 25.88 2.88
CA ILE A 684 9.07 26.05 1.46
C ILE A 684 8.22 25.04 0.67
N PRO A 685 6.98 25.40 0.30
CA PRO A 685 6.06 24.50 -0.41
C PRO A 685 6.61 23.95 -1.72
N GLU A 686 7.47 24.72 -2.39
CA GLU A 686 8.10 24.39 -3.67
C GLU A 686 9.13 23.25 -3.55
N ILE A 687 9.55 22.86 -2.35
CA ILE A 687 10.44 21.70 -2.19
C ILE A 687 9.59 20.42 -2.23
N LEU A 688 9.87 19.58 -3.25
CA LEU A 688 9.30 18.25 -3.38
C LEU A 688 10.11 17.22 -2.59
N GLU A 689 11.45 17.36 -2.62
CA GLU A 689 12.39 16.47 -1.95
C GLU A 689 13.61 17.27 -1.50
N ILE A 690 14.06 17.05 -0.26
CA ILE A 690 15.36 17.50 0.24
C ILE A 690 16.03 16.31 0.91
N GLU A 691 17.23 15.94 0.47
CA GLU A 691 17.99 14.82 1.01
C GLU A 691 19.39 15.29 1.36
N VAL A 692 19.85 14.95 2.57
CA VAL A 692 21.22 15.21 3.02
C VAL A 692 21.91 13.86 3.22
N ASN A 693 22.87 13.56 2.35
CA ASN A 693 23.55 12.28 2.33
C ASN A 693 25.02 12.40 1.87
N PRO A 694 26.03 12.24 2.77
CA PRO A 694 25.88 11.94 4.19
C PRO A 694 25.70 13.20 5.05
N ILE A 695 25.11 13.00 6.22
CA ILE A 695 25.34 13.80 7.43
C ILE A 695 26.43 13.07 8.21
N ILE A 696 27.51 13.76 8.58
CA ILE A 696 28.56 13.19 9.43
C ILE A 696 28.34 13.63 10.88
N VAL A 697 28.14 12.65 11.76
CA VAL A 697 28.01 12.85 13.20
C VAL A 697 29.35 12.58 13.86
N THR A 698 29.95 13.60 14.47
CA THR A 698 31.18 13.50 15.24
C THR A 698 30.88 13.45 16.74
N LEU A 699 31.90 13.34 17.59
CA LEU A 699 31.71 13.39 19.04
C LEU A 699 31.16 14.74 19.54
N ASN A 700 31.43 15.83 18.80
CA ASN A 700 31.13 17.19 19.25
C ASN A 700 30.06 17.90 18.42
N ASP A 701 29.89 17.52 17.14
CA ASP A 701 29.02 18.24 16.21
C ASP A 701 28.52 17.36 15.06
N THR A 702 27.59 17.89 14.25
CA THR A 702 26.99 17.25 13.07
C THR A 702 27.08 18.14 11.84
N PHE A 703 27.50 17.58 10.71
CA PHE A 703 27.70 18.33 9.47
C PHE A 703 26.95 17.71 8.30
N ALA A 704 26.17 18.51 7.59
CA ALA A 704 25.58 18.15 6.30
C ALA A 704 26.63 18.26 5.19
N VAL A 705 27.04 17.14 4.59
CA VAL A 705 28.20 17.07 3.69
C VAL A 705 27.82 17.20 2.22
N ASP A 706 26.67 16.62 1.85
CA ASP A 706 26.09 16.75 0.52
C ASP A 706 24.58 16.84 0.62
N VAL A 707 23.98 17.66 -0.24
CA VAL A 707 22.55 17.96 -0.23
C VAL A 707 21.99 17.94 -1.63
N LYS A 708 20.81 17.35 -1.76
CA LYS A 708 20.02 17.31 -2.98
C LYS A 708 18.67 17.94 -2.68
N ILE A 709 18.27 18.93 -3.48
CA ILE A 709 16.95 19.57 -3.37
C ILE A 709 16.27 19.51 -4.74
N VAL A 710 15.10 18.87 -4.77
CA VAL A 710 14.22 18.78 -5.93
C VAL A 710 13.03 19.70 -5.72
N LEU A 711 12.75 20.52 -6.71
CA LEU A 711 11.64 21.47 -6.70
C LEU A 711 10.41 20.88 -7.39
N ASP A 712 9.25 21.21 -6.86
CA ASP A 712 7.95 20.95 -7.45
C ASP A 712 7.74 21.90 -8.62
N GLN A 713 7.57 21.34 -9.81
CA GLN A 713 7.02 22.11 -10.91
C GLN A 713 5.51 22.08 -10.71
N LYS A 714 4.94 23.18 -10.24
CA LYS A 714 3.56 23.48 -10.65
C LYS A 714 3.58 23.73 -12.16
N GLU A 715 3.63 22.66 -12.94
CA GLU A 715 2.93 22.64 -14.22
C GLU A 715 1.46 22.82 -13.86
N ASP A 716 0.80 23.79 -14.48
CA ASP A 716 -0.65 23.84 -14.52
C ASP A 716 -1.15 22.48 -15.02
N GLU A 717 -1.48 21.55 -14.13
CA GLU A 717 -2.20 20.32 -14.43
C GLU A 717 -3.66 20.68 -14.78
N ARG A 718 -3.83 21.38 -15.89
CA ARG A 718 -4.88 21.06 -16.86
C ARG A 718 -4.22 20.15 -17.87
N SER A 719 -4.40 18.85 -17.66
CA SER A 719 -3.99 17.77 -18.55
C SER A 719 -4.21 18.15 -20.02
N SER A 720 -3.12 18.43 -20.73
CA SER A 720 -3.13 18.22 -22.18
C SER A 720 -2.89 16.73 -22.39
N PRO A 721 -3.74 16.02 -23.15
CA PRO A 721 -3.59 14.59 -23.36
C PRO A 721 -2.24 14.28 -24.03
N PRO A 722 -1.67 13.07 -23.80
CA PRO A 722 -0.43 12.68 -24.44
C PRO A 722 -0.55 12.77 -25.96
N ILE A 723 0.43 13.40 -26.60
CA ILE A 723 0.46 13.56 -28.07
C ILE A 723 0.79 12.20 -28.68
N PHE A 724 -0.21 11.52 -29.25
CA PHE A 724 -0.01 10.30 -30.01
C PHE A 724 0.66 10.59 -31.36
N TYR A 725 1.61 9.75 -31.75
CA TYR A 725 2.16 9.71 -33.09
C TYR A 725 1.30 8.81 -33.98
N GLU A 726 1.36 9.01 -35.29
CA GLU A 726 0.66 8.17 -36.25
C GLU A 726 1.62 7.23 -36.98
N ALA A 727 1.18 5.99 -37.19
CA ALA A 727 1.86 5.02 -38.03
C ALA A 727 0.87 4.35 -38.99
N LYS A 728 1.30 4.06 -40.21
CA LYS A 728 0.50 3.40 -41.24
C LYS A 728 0.69 1.89 -41.15
N THR A 729 -0.41 1.14 -41.09
CA THR A 729 -0.38 -0.32 -41.16
C THR A 729 0.09 -0.74 -42.56
N LEU A 730 1.23 -1.41 -42.66
CA LEU A 730 1.74 -1.94 -43.93
C LEU A 730 1.30 -3.38 -44.15
N LYS A 731 1.32 -4.19 -43.09
CA LYS A 731 1.08 -5.63 -43.16
C LYS A 731 0.33 -6.10 -41.91
N ASN A 732 -0.62 -7.01 -42.12
CA ASN A 732 -1.28 -7.80 -41.08
C ASN A 732 -1.31 -9.24 -41.58
N THR A 733 -0.57 -10.13 -40.92
CA THR A 733 -0.43 -11.54 -41.32
C THR A 733 -0.73 -12.44 -40.15
N ILE A 734 -1.66 -13.36 -40.35
CA ILE A 734 -1.99 -14.39 -39.36
C ILE A 734 -0.89 -15.46 -39.45
N LEU A 735 -0.08 -15.58 -38.40
CA LEU A 735 0.99 -16.57 -38.34
C LEU A 735 0.53 -17.92 -37.80
N ALA A 736 -0.47 -17.89 -36.92
CA ALA A 736 -1.11 -19.05 -36.31
C ALA A 736 -2.51 -18.61 -35.84
N SER A 737 -3.39 -19.56 -35.50
CA SER A 737 -4.85 -19.38 -35.32
C SER A 737 -5.31 -18.01 -34.78
N LYS A 738 -4.64 -17.51 -33.73
CA LYS A 738 -4.93 -16.26 -33.02
C LYS A 738 -3.74 -15.28 -32.94
N TYR A 739 -2.64 -15.55 -33.64
CA TYR A 739 -1.42 -14.74 -33.58
C TYR A 739 -1.26 -13.91 -34.84
N HIS A 740 -1.49 -12.60 -34.70
CA HIS A 740 -1.36 -11.62 -35.78
C HIS A 740 -0.02 -10.92 -35.70
N PHE A 741 0.76 -11.01 -36.78
CA PHE A 741 1.99 -10.26 -36.96
C PHE A 741 1.74 -9.05 -37.84
N MET A 742 2.15 -7.88 -37.37
CA MET A 742 1.87 -6.62 -38.04
C MET A 742 3.11 -5.77 -38.18
N THR A 743 3.16 -5.02 -39.27
CA THR A 743 4.22 -4.05 -39.59
C THR A 743 3.60 -2.67 -39.74
N PHE A 744 4.18 -1.68 -39.08
CA PHE A 744 3.75 -0.30 -39.11
C PHE A 744 4.87 0.61 -39.62
N GLU A 745 4.51 1.58 -40.44
CA GLU A 745 5.40 2.61 -40.97
C GLU A 745 5.18 3.94 -40.26
N THR A 746 6.24 4.50 -39.69
CA THR A 746 6.25 5.79 -39.00
C THR A 746 6.73 6.89 -39.94
N LYS A 747 6.29 8.13 -39.67
CA LYS A 747 6.72 9.31 -40.46
C LYS A 747 8.22 9.60 -40.33
N ASN A 748 8.78 9.37 -39.15
CA ASN A 748 10.19 9.60 -38.83
C ASN A 748 10.91 8.27 -38.55
N LEU A 749 12.24 8.32 -38.39
CA LEU A 749 13.03 7.18 -37.91
C LEU A 749 12.48 6.66 -36.58
N PHE A 750 12.36 5.34 -36.48
CA PHE A 750 11.88 4.65 -35.28
C PHE A 750 13.06 3.98 -34.55
N LEU A 751 13.64 4.68 -33.59
CA LEU A 751 14.81 4.20 -32.84
C LEU A 751 14.37 3.49 -31.56
N TYR A 752 14.61 2.18 -31.46
CA TYR A 752 14.30 1.38 -30.28
C TYR A 752 15.48 0.50 -29.83
N GLN A 753 15.47 0.11 -28.55
CA GLN A 753 16.35 -0.93 -28.01
C GLN A 753 15.63 -2.29 -28.01
N PRO A 754 16.28 -3.40 -28.44
CA PRO A 754 15.67 -4.72 -28.40
C PRO A 754 15.07 -5.06 -27.04
N GLY A 755 13.76 -5.33 -27.03
CA GLY A 755 12.98 -5.60 -25.81
C GLY A 755 12.07 -4.45 -25.34
N GLN A 756 12.12 -3.29 -25.99
CA GLN A 756 11.16 -2.21 -25.79
C GLN A 756 9.78 -2.52 -26.41
N PHE A 757 8.78 -1.76 -25.99
CA PHE A 757 7.39 -1.86 -26.46
C PHE A 757 6.88 -0.51 -26.98
N VAL A 758 5.80 -0.54 -27.75
CA VAL A 758 4.98 0.63 -28.10
C VAL A 758 3.63 0.54 -27.43
N THR A 759 2.99 1.67 -27.21
CA THR A 759 1.61 1.70 -26.72
C THR A 759 0.69 2.16 -27.83
N ILE A 760 -0.27 1.33 -28.24
CA ILE A 760 -1.18 1.59 -29.36
C ILE A 760 -2.57 1.91 -28.82
N LYS A 761 -3.19 2.96 -29.37
CA LYS A 761 -4.59 3.31 -29.13
C LYS A 761 -5.49 2.40 -29.97
N VAL A 762 -6.07 1.39 -29.32
CA VAL A 762 -6.92 0.35 -29.94
C VAL A 762 -8.42 0.70 -29.88
N ALA A 763 -8.80 1.74 -29.15
CA ALA A 763 -10.12 2.38 -29.21
C ALA A 763 -10.01 3.84 -28.71
N GLU A 764 -11.08 4.64 -28.78
CA GLU A 764 -11.09 6.09 -28.47
C GLU A 764 -10.45 6.44 -27.11
N ARG A 765 -10.53 5.52 -26.15
CA ARG A 765 -9.98 5.63 -24.78
C ARG A 765 -9.22 4.39 -24.30
N VAL A 766 -8.88 3.47 -25.21
CA VAL A 766 -8.17 2.22 -24.87
C VAL A 766 -6.80 2.23 -25.50
N VAL A 767 -5.78 2.19 -24.64
CA VAL A 767 -4.36 2.29 -25.02
C VAL A 767 -3.63 1.11 -24.38
N ARG A 768 -2.93 0.30 -25.18
CA ARG A 768 -2.34 -0.96 -24.75
C ARG A 768 -0.90 -1.10 -25.21
N ALA A 769 -0.05 -1.65 -24.34
CA ALA A 769 1.35 -1.92 -24.63
C ALA A 769 1.50 -3.20 -25.45
N TYR A 770 2.35 -3.15 -26.48
CA TYR A 770 2.72 -4.25 -27.36
C TYR A 770 4.23 -4.24 -27.58
N SER A 771 4.90 -5.30 -27.14
CA SER A 771 6.35 -5.44 -27.28
C SER A 771 6.76 -5.49 -28.75
N ILE A 772 7.84 -4.80 -29.08
CA ILE A 772 8.34 -4.70 -30.46
C ILE A 772 9.01 -6.03 -30.84
N SER A 773 8.59 -6.61 -31.96
CA SER A 773 9.11 -7.88 -32.53
C SER A 773 10.14 -7.72 -33.64
N GLY A 774 10.37 -6.50 -34.11
CA GLY A 774 11.41 -6.21 -35.10
C GLY A 774 11.17 -4.89 -35.84
N GLN A 775 11.99 -4.65 -36.86
CA GLN A 775 11.81 -3.60 -37.85
C GLN A 775 12.35 -4.10 -39.20
N ASP A 776 11.62 -3.86 -40.28
CA ASP A 776 12.06 -4.24 -41.63
C ASP A 776 12.78 -3.08 -42.33
N ALA A 777 12.50 -1.83 -41.93
CA ALA A 777 13.17 -0.60 -42.33
C ALA A 777 13.33 0.37 -41.15
N GLN A 778 14.18 1.40 -41.27
CA GLN A 778 14.50 2.32 -40.16
C GLN A 778 13.32 3.20 -39.69
N ASN A 779 12.25 3.29 -40.49
CA ASN A 779 11.02 4.00 -40.18
C ASN A 779 9.86 3.02 -39.93
N GLN A 780 10.14 1.80 -39.46
CA GLN A 780 9.11 0.79 -39.25
C GLN A 780 9.28 0.10 -37.90
N PHE A 781 8.18 -0.44 -37.39
CA PHE A 781 8.20 -1.36 -36.27
C PHE A 781 7.17 -2.48 -36.46
N ASN A 782 7.51 -3.66 -35.93
CA ASN A 782 6.69 -4.85 -36.01
C ASN A 782 6.18 -5.24 -34.63
N ILE A 783 4.97 -5.79 -34.53
CA ILE A 783 4.43 -6.41 -33.30
C ILE A 783 3.83 -7.79 -33.60
N LEU A 784 3.78 -8.63 -32.56
CA LEU A 784 3.02 -9.87 -32.54
C LEU A 784 1.91 -9.76 -31.49
N VAL A 785 0.66 -9.95 -31.91
CA VAL A 785 -0.54 -9.80 -31.06
C VAL A 785 -1.27 -11.12 -30.94
N ASP A 786 -1.63 -11.49 -29.71
CA ASP A 786 -2.60 -12.56 -29.43
C ASP A 786 -4.01 -11.97 -29.47
N THR A 787 -4.84 -12.41 -30.42
CA THR A 787 -6.22 -11.94 -30.62
C THR A 787 -7.25 -12.88 -30.01
N SER A 788 -6.87 -13.71 -29.03
CA SER A 788 -7.82 -14.56 -28.29
C SER A 788 -9.09 -13.78 -27.87
N PRO A 789 -10.29 -14.39 -27.97
CA PRO A 789 -11.55 -13.72 -27.59
C PRO A 789 -11.52 -13.13 -26.19
N GLY A 790 -12.02 -11.91 -26.03
CA GLY A 790 -12.02 -11.17 -24.76
C GLY A 790 -10.79 -10.28 -24.51
N GLY A 791 -9.78 -10.31 -25.40
CA GLY A 791 -8.67 -9.35 -25.36
C GLY A 791 -9.12 -7.94 -25.79
N MET A 792 -8.74 -6.91 -25.01
CA MET A 792 -9.18 -5.51 -25.27
C MET A 792 -8.77 -4.96 -26.64
N GLY A 793 -7.71 -5.51 -27.26
CA GLY A 793 -7.27 -5.13 -28.61
C GLY A 793 -7.60 -6.16 -29.69
N SER A 794 -8.19 -7.32 -29.35
CA SER A 794 -8.36 -8.44 -30.28
C SER A 794 -9.17 -8.03 -31.51
N ILE A 795 -10.36 -7.45 -31.31
CA ILE A 795 -11.23 -6.99 -32.41
C ILE A 795 -10.55 -5.89 -33.23
N TYR A 796 -9.84 -4.97 -32.57
CA TYR A 796 -9.13 -3.88 -33.25
C TYR A 796 -8.09 -4.42 -34.24
N PHE A 797 -7.28 -5.39 -33.80
CA PHE A 797 -6.23 -5.97 -34.62
C PHE A 797 -6.74 -6.98 -35.67
N GLU A 798 -7.79 -7.73 -35.37
CA GLU A 798 -8.46 -8.59 -36.36
C GLU A 798 -9.06 -7.80 -37.53
N THR A 799 -9.55 -6.58 -37.25
CA THR A 799 -10.18 -5.71 -38.25
C THR A 799 -9.22 -4.76 -38.94
N LEU A 800 -7.96 -4.70 -38.51
CA LEU A 800 -6.96 -3.75 -39.02
C LEU A 800 -6.45 -4.15 -40.40
N LYS A 801 -6.68 -3.29 -41.41
CA LYS A 801 -6.29 -3.53 -42.80
C LYS A 801 -5.01 -2.76 -43.17
N PRO A 802 -4.20 -3.27 -44.12
CA PRO A 802 -3.13 -2.48 -44.74
C PRO A 802 -3.65 -1.14 -45.26
N GLY A 803 -2.93 -0.07 -44.97
CA GLY A 803 -3.30 1.31 -45.28
C GLY A 803 -3.95 2.08 -44.13
N THR A 804 -4.45 1.41 -43.08
CA THR A 804 -5.08 2.08 -41.92
C THR A 804 -4.04 2.78 -41.05
N MET A 805 -4.34 4.02 -40.64
CA MET A 805 -3.54 4.76 -39.67
C MET A 805 -3.86 4.30 -38.25
N ILE A 806 -2.81 4.11 -37.45
CA ILE A 806 -2.91 3.82 -36.02
C ILE A 806 -2.26 4.95 -35.22
N SER A 807 -2.74 5.17 -34.00
CA SER A 807 -2.13 6.11 -33.06
C SER A 807 -1.30 5.35 -32.03
N TYR A 808 -0.04 5.74 -31.85
CA TYR A 808 0.87 5.07 -30.93
C TYR A 808 1.74 6.04 -30.11
N LEU A 809 2.32 5.53 -29.03
CA LEU A 809 3.33 6.18 -28.19
C LEU A 809 4.52 5.23 -28.00
N GLY A 810 5.71 5.79 -27.83
CA GLY A 810 6.94 5.01 -27.58
C GLY A 810 7.99 5.18 -28.67
N PRO A 811 9.07 4.37 -28.63
CA PRO A 811 9.24 3.17 -27.81
C PRO A 811 9.47 3.44 -26.31
N PHE A 812 9.05 2.49 -25.47
CA PHE A 812 9.19 2.52 -24.01
C PHE A 812 9.71 1.18 -23.47
N GLY A 813 10.07 1.13 -22.19
CA GLY A 813 10.44 -0.10 -21.50
C GLY A 813 11.93 -0.20 -21.16
N THR A 814 12.19 -0.89 -20.06
CA THR A 814 13.54 -1.13 -19.49
C THR A 814 13.97 -2.59 -19.58
N PHE A 815 13.10 -3.47 -20.10
CA PHE A 815 13.43 -4.86 -20.46
C PHE A 815 14.25 -4.88 -21.75
N ALA A 816 15.43 -4.24 -21.74
CA ALA A 816 16.30 -4.13 -22.89
C ALA A 816 17.44 -5.16 -22.84
N PHE A 817 17.84 -5.67 -24.00
CA PHE A 817 18.99 -6.57 -24.11
C PHE A 817 20.29 -5.88 -23.67
N ARG A 818 21.07 -6.53 -22.81
CA ARG A 818 22.34 -6.00 -22.30
C ARG A 818 23.50 -6.45 -23.19
N LYS A 819 24.10 -5.52 -23.93
CA LYS A 819 25.18 -5.79 -24.88
C LYS A 819 26.52 -6.20 -24.24
N ASN A 820 26.76 -5.84 -22.99
CA ASN A 820 28.02 -6.10 -22.26
C ASN A 820 27.82 -7.11 -21.12
N ASP A 821 27.22 -8.25 -21.41
CA ASP A 821 27.01 -9.32 -20.42
C ASP A 821 28.16 -10.34 -20.45
N ASN A 822 28.78 -10.60 -19.29
CA ASN A 822 29.84 -11.59 -19.11
C ASN A 822 29.28 -12.98 -18.75
N SER A 823 28.10 -13.32 -19.26
CA SER A 823 27.46 -14.63 -19.08
C SER A 823 28.17 -15.71 -19.89
N LYS A 824 28.17 -16.93 -19.38
CA LYS A 824 28.66 -18.12 -20.10
C LYS A 824 27.60 -18.69 -21.06
N HIS A 825 26.32 -18.41 -20.82
CA HIS A 825 25.18 -18.88 -21.62
C HIS A 825 24.04 -17.86 -21.54
N ILE A 826 23.40 -17.55 -22.66
CA ILE A 826 22.19 -16.71 -22.70
C ILE A 826 20.96 -17.58 -22.94
N VAL A 827 19.96 -17.47 -22.07
CA VAL A 827 18.71 -18.25 -22.17
C VAL A 827 17.53 -17.30 -22.38
N PHE A 828 16.78 -17.49 -23.46
CA PHE A 828 15.52 -16.81 -23.73
C PHE A 828 14.37 -17.80 -23.46
N LEU A 829 13.40 -17.40 -22.64
CA LEU A 829 12.24 -18.21 -22.29
C LEU A 829 10.95 -17.44 -22.57
N GLY A 830 10.22 -17.88 -23.59
CA GLY A 830 8.99 -17.26 -24.09
C GLY A 830 7.76 -18.15 -23.92
N THR A 831 6.58 -17.55 -23.66
CA THR A 831 5.29 -18.24 -23.91
C THR A 831 4.34 -17.36 -24.73
N GLY A 832 3.64 -17.96 -25.70
CA GLY A 832 2.70 -17.24 -26.57
C GLY A 832 3.32 -15.99 -27.21
N SER A 833 2.58 -14.87 -27.22
CA SER A 833 3.07 -13.60 -27.75
C SER A 833 4.25 -13.00 -26.98
N GLY A 834 4.61 -13.55 -25.81
CA GLY A 834 5.81 -13.20 -25.06
C GLY A 834 7.13 -13.53 -25.79
N CYS A 835 7.07 -14.23 -26.92
CA CYS A 835 8.22 -14.36 -27.81
C CYS A 835 8.59 -13.05 -28.53
N SER A 836 7.66 -12.09 -28.63
CA SER A 836 7.82 -10.83 -29.37
C SER A 836 9.12 -10.07 -29.03
N PRO A 837 9.37 -9.65 -27.77
CA PRO A 837 10.58 -8.93 -27.44
C PRO A 837 11.84 -9.81 -27.57
N LEU A 838 11.72 -11.11 -27.29
CA LEU A 838 12.84 -12.06 -27.31
C LEU A 838 13.40 -12.25 -28.73
N LYS A 839 12.54 -12.23 -29.76
CA LYS A 839 12.97 -12.29 -31.16
C LYS A 839 13.94 -11.15 -31.50
N CYS A 840 13.61 -9.91 -31.13
CA CYS A 840 14.51 -8.76 -31.37
C CYS A 840 15.84 -8.90 -30.64
N MET A 841 15.79 -9.35 -29.38
CA MET A 841 17.01 -9.54 -28.58
C MET A 841 17.90 -10.61 -29.22
N LEU A 842 17.30 -11.72 -29.66
CA LEU A 842 17.96 -12.82 -30.33
C LEU A 842 18.62 -12.36 -31.64
N GLU A 843 17.89 -11.67 -32.52
CA GLU A 843 18.44 -11.14 -33.77
C GLU A 843 19.59 -10.15 -33.50
N SER A 844 19.49 -9.33 -32.45
CA SER A 844 20.55 -8.38 -32.09
C SER A 844 21.80 -9.07 -31.57
N VAL A 845 21.67 -10.15 -30.79
CA VAL A 845 22.84 -10.87 -30.26
C VAL A 845 23.52 -11.70 -31.35
N LEU A 846 22.75 -12.35 -32.22
CA LEU A 846 23.29 -13.18 -33.32
C LEU A 846 23.99 -12.34 -34.41
N LYS A 847 23.55 -11.10 -34.64
CA LYS A 847 24.23 -10.16 -35.56
C LYS A 847 25.55 -9.62 -35.03
N THR A 848 25.80 -9.72 -33.72
CA THR A 848 27.04 -9.24 -33.12
C THR A 848 28.11 -10.33 -33.30
N SER A 849 28.96 -10.18 -34.32
CA SER A 849 29.93 -11.17 -34.82
C SER A 849 31.01 -11.66 -33.82
N ASN A 850 30.94 -11.27 -32.55
CA ASN A 850 31.90 -11.61 -31.49
C ASN A 850 31.33 -12.55 -30.39
N VAL A 851 30.07 -12.97 -30.46
CA VAL A 851 29.44 -13.76 -29.39
C VAL A 851 29.67 -15.26 -29.66
N LYS A 852 30.71 -15.85 -29.05
CA LYS A 852 30.99 -17.31 -29.08
C LYS A 852 30.25 -18.12 -28.01
N ILE A 853 29.43 -17.47 -27.18
CA ILE A 853 28.72 -18.16 -26.09
C ILE A 853 27.46 -18.86 -26.60
N PRO A 854 27.07 -20.00 -25.99
CA PRO A 854 25.81 -20.66 -26.29
C PRO A 854 24.59 -19.77 -26.00
N ILE A 855 23.60 -19.85 -26.87
CA ILE A 855 22.32 -19.16 -26.79
C ILE A 855 21.21 -20.19 -26.94
N THR A 856 20.22 -20.19 -26.05
CA THR A 856 19.06 -21.09 -26.15
C THR A 856 17.77 -20.29 -26.13
N LEU A 857 16.85 -20.58 -27.05
CA LEU A 857 15.47 -20.10 -27.02
C LEU A 857 14.53 -21.26 -26.73
N TYR A 858 13.78 -21.17 -25.65
CA TYR A 858 12.64 -22.03 -25.38
C TYR A 858 11.34 -21.26 -25.64
N LEU A 859 10.48 -21.82 -26.49
CA LEU A 859 9.15 -21.28 -26.75
C LEU A 859 8.07 -22.28 -26.31
N GLY A 860 7.26 -21.88 -25.32
CA GLY A 860 6.12 -22.65 -24.86
C GLY A 860 4.82 -22.19 -25.52
N LEU A 861 4.12 -23.12 -26.17
CA LEU A 861 2.78 -22.92 -26.73
C LEU A 861 1.79 -23.95 -26.17
N ARG A 862 0.49 -23.74 -26.44
CA ARG A 862 -0.55 -24.61 -25.89
C ARG A 862 -0.92 -25.72 -26.86
N TYR A 863 -1.32 -25.37 -28.08
CA TYR A 863 -1.79 -26.31 -29.09
C TYR A 863 -0.89 -26.32 -30.33
N GLN A 864 -0.99 -27.35 -31.17
CA GLN A 864 -0.27 -27.38 -32.46
C GLN A 864 -0.71 -26.21 -33.38
N SER A 865 -1.98 -25.80 -33.29
CA SER A 865 -2.54 -24.67 -34.04
C SER A 865 -2.05 -23.29 -33.59
N ASP A 866 -1.31 -23.21 -32.48
CA ASP A 866 -0.69 -21.99 -31.99
C ASP A 866 0.73 -21.80 -32.56
N ILE A 867 1.31 -22.79 -33.26
CA ILE A 867 2.71 -22.75 -33.71
C ILE A 867 2.94 -21.65 -34.75
N PHE A 868 3.81 -20.70 -34.42
CA PHE A 868 4.32 -19.65 -35.32
C PHE A 868 5.86 -19.57 -35.25
N TRP A 869 6.49 -19.07 -36.32
CA TRP A 869 7.95 -18.87 -36.43
C TRP A 869 8.83 -20.10 -36.18
N LYS A 870 8.28 -21.32 -36.17
CA LYS A 870 9.06 -22.55 -35.96
C LYS A 870 10.16 -22.69 -37.03
N GLU A 871 9.80 -22.58 -38.31
CA GLU A 871 10.74 -22.70 -39.43
C GLU A 871 11.76 -21.56 -39.41
N TYR A 872 11.35 -20.37 -38.96
CA TYR A 872 12.23 -19.22 -38.85
C TYR A 872 13.32 -19.44 -37.78
N PHE A 873 12.94 -19.88 -36.57
CA PHE A 873 13.92 -20.16 -35.52
C PHE A 873 14.76 -21.40 -35.83
N GLN A 874 14.19 -22.42 -36.47
CA GLN A 874 14.96 -23.58 -36.92
C GLN A 874 16.04 -23.18 -37.92
N LYS A 875 15.69 -22.35 -38.91
CA LYS A 875 16.66 -21.83 -39.88
C LYS A 875 17.77 -21.02 -39.20
N LEU A 876 17.45 -20.21 -38.19
CA LEU A 876 18.47 -19.51 -37.41
C LEU A 876 19.39 -20.47 -36.65
N ALA A 877 18.86 -21.58 -36.12
CA ALA A 877 19.67 -22.59 -35.45
C ALA A 877 20.61 -23.31 -36.45
N ASP A 878 20.13 -23.56 -37.67
CA ASP A 878 20.94 -24.14 -38.74
C ASP A 878 22.05 -23.18 -39.23
N GLU A 879 21.78 -21.86 -39.24
CA GLU A 879 22.73 -20.81 -39.66
C GLU A 879 23.76 -20.46 -38.56
N HIS A 880 23.41 -20.63 -37.28
CA HIS A 880 24.24 -20.24 -36.13
C HIS A 880 24.54 -21.42 -35.21
N PRO A 881 25.75 -22.03 -35.29
CA PRO A 881 26.11 -23.23 -34.50
C PRO A 881 26.07 -23.06 -32.98
N ASN A 882 26.06 -21.82 -32.47
CA ASN A 882 25.96 -21.51 -31.05
C ASN A 882 24.53 -21.21 -30.57
N PHE A 883 23.51 -21.38 -31.42
CA PHE A 883 22.11 -21.14 -31.09
C PHE A 883 21.31 -22.45 -31.12
N ASN A 884 20.58 -22.73 -30.04
CA ASN A 884 19.62 -23.83 -29.95
C ASN A 884 18.19 -23.31 -29.78
N PHE A 885 17.23 -23.94 -30.48
CA PHE A 885 15.82 -23.62 -30.40
C PHE A 885 15.00 -24.85 -30.00
N GLU A 886 14.18 -24.70 -28.95
CA GLU A 886 13.29 -25.75 -28.47
C GLU A 886 11.85 -25.24 -28.40
N LEU A 887 10.94 -26.00 -29.02
CA LEU A 887 9.51 -25.73 -29.02
C LEU A 887 8.77 -26.81 -28.21
N VAL A 888 8.00 -26.37 -27.21
CA VAL A 888 7.24 -27.27 -26.33
C VAL A 888 5.75 -26.94 -26.35
N LEU A 889 4.93 -28.00 -26.41
CA LEU A 889 3.48 -27.90 -26.33
C LEU A 889 2.97 -28.46 -25.00
N SER A 890 2.17 -27.66 -24.28
CA SER A 890 1.53 -28.10 -23.03
C SER A 890 0.27 -28.95 -23.25
N LYS A 891 -0.39 -28.82 -24.42
CA LYS A 891 -1.57 -29.60 -24.83
C LYS A 891 -1.48 -29.98 -26.31
N PRO A 892 -0.51 -30.83 -26.70
CA PRO A 892 -0.36 -31.28 -28.07
C PRO A 892 -1.53 -32.19 -28.50
N ASP A 893 -1.84 -32.18 -29.80
CA ASP A 893 -2.69 -33.22 -30.40
C ASP A 893 -1.89 -34.53 -30.57
N GLU A 894 -2.58 -35.67 -30.74
CA GLU A 894 -1.98 -37.01 -30.82
C GLU A 894 -0.91 -37.18 -31.91
N THR A 895 -0.92 -36.31 -32.93
CA THR A 895 0.03 -36.31 -34.04
C THR A 895 1.37 -35.63 -33.71
N TRP A 896 1.51 -35.00 -32.53
CA TRP A 896 2.72 -34.25 -32.17
C TRP A 896 3.88 -35.19 -31.85
N GLN A 897 5.02 -34.97 -32.48
CA GLN A 897 6.25 -35.75 -32.27
C GLN A 897 7.36 -34.94 -31.55
N GLY A 898 7.06 -33.71 -31.08
CA GLY A 898 8.03 -32.84 -30.41
C GLY A 898 7.92 -32.88 -28.87
N LEU A 899 8.59 -31.94 -28.20
CA LEU A 899 8.58 -31.85 -26.74
C LEU A 899 7.18 -31.54 -26.19
N THR A 900 6.83 -32.19 -25.08
CA THR A 900 5.54 -32.04 -24.39
C THR A 900 5.76 -31.63 -22.93
N GLY A 901 4.83 -30.85 -22.38
CA GLY A 901 4.90 -30.38 -20.99
C GLY A 901 5.02 -28.87 -20.86
N HIS A 902 5.46 -28.41 -19.68
CA HIS A 902 5.67 -26.99 -19.41
C HIS A 902 7.09 -26.57 -19.76
N VAL A 903 7.24 -25.36 -20.33
CA VAL A 903 8.55 -24.85 -20.76
C VAL A 903 9.56 -24.70 -19.60
N THR A 904 9.06 -24.51 -18.38
CA THR A 904 9.83 -24.46 -17.14
C THR A 904 10.49 -25.79 -16.79
N GLU A 905 9.88 -26.92 -17.15
CA GLU A 905 10.41 -28.27 -16.92
C GLU A 905 11.68 -28.52 -17.74
N LEU A 906 11.72 -27.99 -18.98
CA LEU A 906 12.90 -28.05 -19.84
C LEU A 906 14.05 -27.22 -19.27
N VAL A 907 13.78 -26.01 -18.81
CA VAL A 907 14.79 -25.17 -18.14
C VAL A 907 15.35 -25.88 -16.90
N ASN A 908 14.49 -26.54 -16.12
CA ASN A 908 14.90 -27.30 -14.94
C ASN A 908 15.77 -28.53 -15.28
N LYS A 909 15.51 -29.17 -16.42
CA LYS A 909 16.25 -30.34 -16.90
C LYS A 909 17.60 -29.95 -17.51
N ASP A 910 17.60 -28.93 -18.37
CA ASP A 910 18.74 -28.60 -19.23
C ASP A 910 19.78 -27.72 -18.51
N PHE A 911 19.39 -27.04 -17.42
CA PHE A 911 20.28 -26.19 -16.61
C PHE A 911 20.35 -26.65 -15.16
N PRO A 912 21.00 -27.80 -14.87
CA PRO A 912 21.20 -28.24 -13.49
C PRO A 912 22.11 -27.30 -12.67
N ASP A 913 22.97 -26.52 -13.34
CA ASP A 913 23.71 -25.37 -12.82
C ASP A 913 23.48 -24.16 -13.73
N ALA A 914 22.84 -23.11 -13.20
CA ALA A 914 22.49 -21.88 -13.91
C ALA A 914 23.33 -20.67 -13.46
N SER A 915 24.36 -20.87 -12.65
CA SER A 915 25.21 -19.79 -12.09
C SER A 915 25.91 -18.93 -13.15
N GLY A 916 26.24 -19.54 -14.29
CA GLY A 916 26.85 -18.88 -15.45
C GLY A 916 25.86 -18.22 -16.42
N CYS A 917 24.55 -18.37 -16.21
CA CYS A 917 23.54 -17.97 -17.19
C CYS A 917 23.08 -16.51 -17.01
N SER A 918 22.70 -15.89 -18.12
CA SER A 918 21.83 -14.71 -18.15
C SER A 918 20.54 -15.06 -18.85
N VAL A 919 19.42 -14.80 -18.18
CA VAL A 919 18.12 -15.34 -18.59
C VAL A 919 17.11 -14.21 -18.81
N TYR A 920 16.42 -14.27 -19.95
CA TYR A 920 15.41 -13.31 -20.37
C TYR A 920 14.05 -14.01 -20.48
N LEU A 921 13.13 -13.65 -19.59
CA LEU A 921 11.82 -14.29 -19.39
C LEU A 921 10.70 -13.36 -19.89
N CYS A 922 9.84 -13.85 -20.78
CA CYS A 922 8.67 -13.09 -21.23
C CYS A 922 7.48 -14.01 -21.53
N GLY A 923 6.30 -13.66 -21.01
CA GLY A 923 5.10 -14.48 -21.16
C GLY A 923 4.15 -14.36 -19.97
N ASN A 924 3.35 -15.40 -19.72
CA ASN A 924 2.44 -15.40 -18.59
C ASN A 924 3.21 -15.34 -17.25
N LYS A 925 2.70 -14.54 -16.31
CA LYS A 925 3.28 -14.35 -14.98
C LYS A 925 3.58 -15.66 -14.24
N ALA A 926 2.69 -16.65 -14.31
CA ALA A 926 2.90 -17.94 -13.65
C ALA A 926 4.18 -18.64 -14.15
N MET A 927 4.42 -18.60 -15.47
CA MET A 927 5.64 -19.15 -16.07
C MET A 927 6.89 -18.37 -15.64
N ILE A 928 6.83 -17.03 -15.64
CA ILE A 928 7.95 -16.18 -15.22
C ILE A 928 8.32 -16.45 -13.75
N ASP A 929 7.32 -16.52 -12.86
CA ASP A 929 7.52 -16.75 -11.44
C ASP A 929 8.14 -18.13 -11.19
N GLU A 930 7.60 -19.17 -11.83
CA GLU A 930 8.11 -20.55 -11.73
C GLU A 930 9.53 -20.68 -12.29
N ALA A 931 9.79 -20.17 -13.50
CA ALA A 931 11.13 -20.17 -14.10
C ALA A 931 12.15 -19.43 -13.21
N THR A 932 11.76 -18.30 -12.64
CA THR A 932 12.62 -17.52 -11.73
C THR A 932 13.00 -18.34 -10.50
N GLN A 933 12.05 -19.05 -9.88
CA GLN A 933 12.35 -19.90 -8.71
C GLN A 933 13.29 -21.05 -9.07
N ILE A 934 13.05 -21.72 -10.20
CA ILE A 934 13.91 -22.79 -10.69
C ILE A 934 15.33 -22.25 -10.89
N LEU A 935 15.50 -21.16 -11.63
CA LEU A 935 16.82 -20.59 -11.92
C LEU A 935 17.58 -20.14 -10.68
N LEU A 936 16.91 -19.53 -9.71
CA LEU A 936 17.51 -19.16 -8.42
C LEU A 936 17.97 -20.40 -7.65
N SER A 937 17.15 -21.46 -7.63
CA SER A 937 17.50 -22.73 -6.97
C SER A 937 18.71 -23.42 -7.60
N ARG A 938 18.96 -23.18 -8.89
CA ARG A 938 20.12 -23.69 -9.65
C ARG A 938 21.32 -22.73 -9.65
N GLY A 939 21.32 -21.70 -8.79
CA GLY A 939 22.47 -20.82 -8.58
C GLY A 939 22.55 -19.60 -9.52
N CYS A 940 21.56 -19.36 -10.39
CA CYS A 940 21.53 -18.14 -11.22
C CYS A 940 21.39 -16.89 -10.34
N SER A 941 22.20 -15.87 -10.59
CA SER A 941 22.08 -14.61 -9.84
C SER A 941 20.78 -13.89 -10.20
N LYS A 942 20.05 -13.42 -9.20
CA LYS A 942 18.86 -12.56 -9.41
C LYS A 942 19.14 -11.33 -10.29
N LYS A 943 20.38 -10.81 -10.30
CA LYS A 943 20.79 -9.68 -11.15
C LYS A 943 20.91 -10.03 -12.64
N ARG A 944 20.90 -11.33 -12.97
CA ARG A 944 21.01 -11.90 -14.33
C ARG A 944 19.73 -12.57 -14.81
N ILE A 945 18.65 -12.50 -14.03
CA ILE A 945 17.31 -12.90 -14.45
C ILE A 945 16.55 -11.62 -14.80
N TYR A 946 16.28 -11.45 -16.08
CA TYR A 946 15.57 -10.31 -16.64
C TYR A 946 14.18 -10.76 -17.04
N SER A 947 13.15 -10.00 -16.67
CA SER A 947 11.79 -10.27 -17.10
C SER A 947 11.06 -8.99 -17.48
N GLU A 948 10.10 -9.12 -18.39
CA GLU A 948 9.21 -8.02 -18.74
C GLU A 948 8.24 -7.75 -17.58
N LYS A 949 8.23 -6.51 -17.08
CA LYS A 949 7.35 -6.05 -16.00
C LYS A 949 6.16 -5.32 -16.63
N PHE A 950 5.06 -6.03 -16.85
CA PHE A 950 3.78 -5.40 -17.23
C PHE A 950 3.09 -4.77 -16.01
#